data_AF-Q2SIW4-F1
#
_entry.id   AF-Q2SIW4-F1
#
_cell.length_a   1.000
_cell.length_b   1.000
_cell.length_c   1.000
_cell.angle_alpha   90.00
_cell.angle_beta   90.00
_cell.angle_gamma   90.00
#
_symmetry.space_group_name_H-M   'P 1'
#
loop_
_entity.id
_entity.type
_entity.pdbx_description
1 polymer ?
#
loop_
_entity_poly.entity_id
_entity_poly.type
_entity_poly.pdbx_seq_one_letter_code
_entity_poly.pdbx_strand_id
1 'polypeptide(L)'
;MTLLFRQILVCLCCSLMLWRVAAAQMELPPPADVRVLIDVSGSMKKNDPKNLRRPALNLVTELLPEGDSAGVWTFGQYVNELAPHQVVDPGWRRLAKDKAREISSTALYTNIGAALEKASEDFVEGKDYSNTHFILLTDGVVDISQKPGENVAERDRVLTQVLKRVAGFGAKIHTIALSRNADQMLLQRLSIGSNGINAIAENSEQLSRVFLQAFERAAPAEEVPLEDNAFDVDSSIEEFTALVFRAKENAETAIIEPTGKRFTEKDRPEYVKWFKEAGYDLITVQRPLEGEWKLDAELAPGSRVTVVSNLKMVVDPLPANFYAGDHLELKIGFFEDGELVRNRTFLDLVAVDVTIRTEDNKSGTKRISKESEPPADGVFRESITKLKQVGRYEVLVQADGRTFKRQSRQLITLNAPMAVDLEATGAGVDTRYKIVISPLSPNINEAKTSIIAKIKGPDGGNLIKSIPFTQETGRWELEVDATRGDGVYEVMLRVEGETRSGSAFRFEPDSVMAEFPRQEASPNEYRSLVNDSSVEQMNETLVEEAAKAPEPPKQPEENAIAPPITPEMQDQAAAEQQDAVVQEESGTNAMLWIIIAAGGASILLLAVGGGYWIYRKRRIEKEVREPVDTTKLDDSDDVPSLEESGHDLEDEIEQLEQPIDVAEEPSMMSEADDMEFGMEEEAEPKKEEDAEPPMSSSDSEETDAEALADEILASNEKAKDMDDEFNLEDFDISDTDDLPAGSEDEDKK
;
A
#
# COMPACT_ATOMS: atom_id res chain seq x y z
N MET A 1 20.72 -41.97 -38.93
CA MET A 1 19.54 -41.85 -38.05
C MET A 1 19.75 -40.86 -36.89
N THR A 2 20.98 -40.57 -36.49
CA THR A 2 21.31 -39.67 -35.36
C THR A 2 21.32 -38.17 -35.69
N LEU A 3 21.59 -37.77 -36.95
CA LEU A 3 21.52 -36.35 -37.36
C LEU A 3 20.08 -35.85 -37.57
N LEU A 4 19.21 -36.67 -38.17
CA LEU A 4 17.81 -36.31 -38.41
C LEU A 4 17.03 -36.13 -37.10
N PHE A 5 17.33 -36.95 -36.10
CA PHE A 5 16.70 -36.88 -34.77
C PHE A 5 17.11 -35.61 -34.02
N ARG A 6 18.34 -35.14 -34.24
CA ARG A 6 18.86 -33.90 -33.64
C ARG A 6 18.27 -32.65 -34.28
N GLN A 7 18.02 -32.67 -35.60
CA GLN A 7 17.36 -31.56 -36.29
C GLN A 7 15.86 -31.48 -36.00
N ILE A 8 15.17 -32.61 -35.85
CA ILE A 8 13.75 -32.62 -35.44
C ILE A 8 13.59 -32.12 -34.00
N LEU A 9 14.52 -32.48 -33.09
CA LEU A 9 14.51 -31.98 -31.71
C LEU A 9 14.79 -30.47 -31.62
N VAL A 10 15.70 -29.96 -32.44
CA VAL A 10 15.98 -28.51 -32.52
C VAL A 10 14.80 -27.75 -33.15
N CYS A 11 14.15 -28.27 -34.19
CA CYS A 11 12.95 -27.64 -34.74
C CYS A 11 11.73 -27.72 -33.80
N LEU A 12 11.57 -28.80 -33.04
CA LEU A 12 10.51 -28.90 -32.01
C LEU A 12 10.79 -27.98 -30.81
N CYS A 13 12.07 -27.83 -30.42
CA CYS A 13 12.48 -26.85 -29.40
C CYS A 13 12.34 -25.40 -29.89
N CYS A 14 12.62 -25.09 -31.17
CA CYS A 14 12.39 -23.75 -31.73
C CYS A 14 10.89 -23.45 -31.95
N SER A 15 10.04 -24.45 -32.20
CA SER A 15 8.59 -24.25 -32.25
C SER A 15 7.92 -24.18 -30.87
N LEU A 16 8.53 -24.75 -29.83
CA LEU A 16 8.13 -24.60 -28.42
C LEU A 16 8.76 -23.37 -27.73
N MET A 17 9.84 -22.80 -28.27
CA MET A 17 10.42 -21.52 -27.84
C MET A 17 9.75 -20.29 -28.48
N LEU A 18 8.76 -20.47 -29.33
CA LEU A 18 7.75 -19.44 -29.66
C LEU A 18 6.60 -19.47 -28.64
N TRP A 19 6.86 -19.86 -27.39
CA TRP A 19 6.03 -19.42 -26.29
C TRP A 19 6.15 -17.91 -26.23
N ARG A 20 5.12 -17.26 -26.78
CA ARG A 20 4.86 -15.83 -26.65
C ARG A 20 5.15 -15.45 -25.19
N VAL A 21 6.20 -14.66 -24.99
CA VAL A 21 6.11 -13.61 -23.99
C VAL A 21 5.00 -12.71 -24.51
N ALA A 22 3.76 -13.06 -24.17
CA ALA A 22 2.70 -12.08 -24.22
C ALA A 22 3.10 -11.09 -23.14
N ALA A 23 3.79 -10.01 -23.54
CA ALA A 23 3.88 -8.84 -22.69
C ALA A 23 2.44 -8.54 -22.28
N ALA A 24 2.16 -8.59 -20.98
CA ALA A 24 0.83 -8.35 -20.45
C ALA A 24 0.37 -7.01 -21.03
N GLN A 25 -0.63 -7.06 -21.92
CA GLN A 25 -1.20 -5.85 -22.48
C GLN A 25 -1.91 -5.15 -21.34
N MET A 26 -1.80 -3.83 -21.28
CA MET A 26 -2.61 -3.06 -20.35
C MET A 26 -4.08 -3.31 -20.70
N GLU A 27 -4.88 -3.65 -19.70
CA GLU A 27 -6.31 -3.92 -19.81
C GLU A 27 -7.06 -2.90 -18.96
N LEU A 28 -8.34 -2.69 -19.28
CA LEU A 28 -9.21 -1.90 -18.43
C LEU A 28 -9.37 -2.59 -17.06
N PRO A 29 -9.38 -1.83 -15.95
CA PRO A 29 -9.59 -2.40 -14.64
C PRO A 29 -10.97 -3.09 -14.56
N PRO A 30 -11.08 -4.24 -13.87
CA PRO A 30 -12.36 -4.87 -13.63
C PRO A 30 -13.26 -3.97 -12.76
N PRO A 31 -14.59 -4.14 -12.80
CA PRO A 31 -15.51 -3.44 -11.91
C PRO A 31 -15.12 -3.63 -10.44
N ALA A 32 -15.25 -2.59 -9.63
CA ALA A 32 -14.88 -2.66 -8.22
C ALA A 32 -15.91 -3.46 -7.40
N ASP A 33 -15.45 -4.11 -6.33
CA ASP A 33 -16.31 -4.72 -5.31
C ASP A 33 -16.06 -4.03 -3.95
N VAL A 34 -16.97 -3.15 -3.54
CA VAL A 34 -16.81 -2.30 -2.34
C VAL A 34 -17.69 -2.77 -1.19
N ARG A 35 -17.06 -3.16 -0.08
CA ARG A 35 -17.73 -3.73 1.08
C ARG A 35 -17.53 -2.83 2.31
N VAL A 36 -18.56 -2.09 2.69
CA VAL A 36 -18.47 -1.12 3.78
C VAL A 36 -18.87 -1.78 5.11
N LEU A 37 -17.98 -1.73 6.10
CA LEU A 37 -18.20 -2.27 7.45
C LEU A 37 -18.28 -1.11 8.44
N ILE A 38 -19.44 -0.95 9.06
CA ILE A 38 -19.74 0.18 9.93
C ILE A 38 -19.94 -0.30 11.37
N ASP A 39 -19.03 0.08 12.26
CA ASP A 39 -19.17 -0.15 13.69
C ASP A 39 -20.41 0.59 14.21
N VAL A 40 -21.27 -0.09 14.96
CA VAL A 40 -22.50 0.44 15.60
C VAL A 40 -22.50 0.25 17.12
N SER A 41 -21.33 0.02 17.71
CA SER A 41 -21.11 -0.17 19.15
C SER A 41 -21.46 1.06 19.99
N GLY A 42 -21.49 0.88 21.31
CA GLY A 42 -21.85 1.94 22.26
C GLY A 42 -20.83 3.08 22.36
N SER A 43 -19.53 2.83 22.13
CA SER A 43 -18.46 3.84 22.12
C SER A 43 -18.74 4.94 21.08
N MET A 44 -19.37 4.55 19.96
CA MET A 44 -19.70 5.43 18.86
C MET A 44 -20.60 6.61 19.28
N LYS A 45 -21.35 6.51 20.39
CA LYS A 45 -22.12 7.66 20.92
C LYS A 45 -21.24 8.84 21.33
N LYS A 46 -20.01 8.56 21.76
CA LYS A 46 -19.04 9.56 22.21
C LYS A 46 -18.15 10.03 21.06
N ASN A 47 -17.66 9.11 20.24
CA ASN A 47 -16.70 9.41 19.18
C ASN A 47 -17.36 9.89 17.87
N ASP A 48 -18.62 9.51 17.62
CA ASP A 48 -19.41 9.98 16.48
C ASP A 48 -20.81 10.46 16.91
N PRO A 49 -20.91 11.54 17.72
CA PRO A 49 -22.19 12.00 18.27
C PRO A 49 -23.14 12.54 17.19
N LYS A 50 -22.60 13.00 16.06
CA LYS A 50 -23.38 13.51 14.91
C LYS A 50 -23.72 12.43 13.88
N ASN A 51 -23.27 11.19 14.09
CA ASN A 51 -23.49 10.05 13.21
C ASN A 51 -23.01 10.28 11.77
N LEU A 52 -21.78 10.76 11.65
CA LEU A 52 -21.05 11.13 10.45
C LEU A 52 -20.84 9.96 9.49
N ARG A 53 -20.94 8.72 10.00
CA ARG A 53 -21.03 7.50 9.19
C ARG A 53 -22.13 7.57 8.13
N ARG A 54 -23.26 8.25 8.40
CA ARG A 54 -24.37 8.36 7.45
C ARG A 54 -24.04 9.26 6.25
N PRO A 55 -23.61 10.53 6.42
CA PRO A 55 -23.11 11.34 5.31
C PRO A 55 -21.98 10.69 4.52
N ALA A 56 -21.06 9.99 5.19
CA ALA A 56 -19.94 9.30 4.54
C ALA A 56 -20.42 8.13 3.67
N LEU A 57 -21.36 7.32 4.16
CA LEU A 57 -21.97 6.26 3.36
C LEU A 57 -22.73 6.84 2.16
N ASN A 58 -23.49 7.93 2.37
CA ASN A 58 -24.21 8.60 1.27
C ASN A 58 -23.25 9.04 0.15
N LEU A 59 -22.10 9.63 0.51
CA LEU A 59 -21.08 10.07 -0.46
C LEU A 59 -20.65 8.91 -1.37
N VAL A 60 -20.30 7.77 -0.80
CA VAL A 60 -19.84 6.62 -1.60
C VAL A 60 -20.96 5.97 -2.39
N THR A 61 -22.18 5.92 -1.86
CA THR A 61 -23.32 5.42 -2.66
C THR A 61 -23.59 6.26 -3.91
N GLU A 62 -23.28 7.55 -3.89
CA GLU A 62 -23.41 8.43 -5.07
C GLU A 62 -22.22 8.33 -6.02
N LEU A 63 -21.00 8.17 -5.49
CA LEU A 63 -19.79 8.12 -6.30
C LEU A 63 -19.52 6.76 -6.94
N LEU A 64 -20.08 5.67 -6.38
CA LEU A 64 -19.95 4.33 -6.95
C LEU A 64 -20.49 4.29 -8.39
N PRO A 65 -19.65 3.93 -9.39
CA PRO A 65 -20.09 3.68 -10.76
C PRO A 65 -21.22 2.65 -10.84
N GLU A 66 -22.09 2.79 -11.85
CA GLU A 66 -23.06 1.74 -12.15
C GLU A 66 -22.34 0.52 -12.73
N GLY A 67 -22.72 -0.68 -12.29
CA GLY A 67 -22.08 -1.93 -12.71
C GLY A 67 -21.02 -2.47 -11.74
N ASP A 68 -20.50 -1.63 -10.84
CA ASP A 68 -19.71 -2.09 -9.69
C ASP A 68 -20.58 -2.90 -8.72
N SER A 69 -19.96 -3.67 -7.84
CA SER A 69 -20.66 -4.38 -6.77
C SER A 69 -20.44 -3.68 -5.44
N ALA A 70 -21.47 -3.58 -4.61
CA ALA A 70 -21.33 -3.01 -3.28
C ALA A 70 -22.28 -3.62 -2.27
N GLY A 71 -21.85 -3.62 -1.00
CA GLY A 71 -22.63 -4.09 0.14
C GLY A 71 -22.27 -3.30 1.40
N VAL A 72 -23.21 -3.24 2.35
CA VAL A 72 -23.01 -2.51 3.61
C VAL A 72 -23.40 -3.39 4.79
N TRP A 73 -22.48 -3.54 5.73
CA TRP A 73 -22.70 -4.27 6.97
C TRP A 73 -22.54 -3.34 8.16
N THR A 74 -23.37 -3.55 9.17
CA THR A 74 -23.22 -2.95 10.49
C THR A 74 -22.79 -4.02 11.48
N PHE A 75 -21.88 -3.69 12.40
CA PHE A 75 -21.41 -4.67 13.37
C PHE A 75 -21.29 -4.10 14.79
N GLY A 76 -21.56 -4.97 15.75
CA GLY A 76 -21.22 -4.81 17.17
C GLY A 76 -20.98 -6.21 17.71
N GLN A 77 -21.83 -6.69 18.60
CA GLN A 77 -21.87 -8.09 19.01
C GLN A 77 -22.22 -9.03 17.84
N TYR A 78 -23.17 -8.58 17.00
CA TYR A 78 -23.64 -9.29 15.82
C TYR A 78 -23.40 -8.46 14.57
N VAL A 79 -23.26 -9.14 13.43
CA VAL A 79 -23.08 -8.52 12.12
C VAL A 79 -24.40 -8.60 11.37
N ASN A 80 -24.88 -7.44 10.91
CA ASN A 80 -26.11 -7.34 10.12
C ASN A 80 -25.80 -6.73 8.76
N GLU A 81 -26.26 -7.38 7.70
CA GLU A 81 -26.25 -6.83 6.36
C GLU A 81 -27.32 -5.73 6.28
N LEU A 82 -26.87 -4.47 6.22
CA LEU A 82 -27.74 -3.29 6.21
C LEU A 82 -28.24 -3.02 4.78
N ALA A 83 -27.35 -3.10 3.80
CA ALA A 83 -27.67 -3.07 2.38
C ALA A 83 -27.06 -4.32 1.72
N PRO A 84 -27.84 -5.08 0.93
CA PRO A 84 -27.39 -6.34 0.38
C PRO A 84 -26.21 -6.14 -0.56
N HIS A 85 -25.29 -7.10 -0.57
CA HIS A 85 -24.21 -7.16 -1.55
C HIS A 85 -24.77 -7.51 -2.94
N GLN A 86 -24.72 -6.55 -3.86
CA GLN A 86 -25.19 -6.71 -5.24
C GLN A 86 -24.60 -5.64 -6.16
N VAL A 87 -24.92 -5.74 -7.45
CA VAL A 87 -24.55 -4.72 -8.44
C VAL A 87 -25.21 -3.38 -8.08
N VAL A 88 -24.42 -2.31 -8.18
CA VAL A 88 -24.84 -0.93 -7.97
C VAL A 88 -25.69 -0.48 -9.14
N ASP A 89 -26.95 -0.21 -8.85
CA ASP A 89 -27.93 0.38 -9.75
C ASP A 89 -28.71 1.50 -9.02
N PRO A 90 -29.54 2.30 -9.72
CA PRO A 90 -30.33 3.35 -9.08
C PRO A 90 -31.26 2.85 -7.95
N GLY A 91 -31.71 1.60 -8.01
CA GLY A 91 -32.53 0.97 -6.98
C GLY A 91 -31.74 0.66 -5.71
N TRP A 92 -30.55 0.08 -5.86
CA TRP A 92 -29.61 -0.17 -4.78
C TRP A 92 -29.17 1.13 -4.12
N ARG A 93 -28.82 2.16 -4.89
CA ARG A 93 -28.43 3.48 -4.34
C ARG A 93 -29.54 4.06 -3.45
N ARG A 94 -30.80 3.96 -3.89
CA ARG A 94 -31.94 4.42 -3.10
C ARG A 94 -32.12 3.58 -1.82
N LEU A 95 -32.03 2.25 -1.93
CA LEU A 95 -32.12 1.34 -0.79
C LEU A 95 -31.01 1.63 0.24
N ALA A 96 -29.77 1.74 -0.20
CA ALA A 96 -28.62 2.00 0.67
C ALA A 96 -28.76 3.32 1.43
N LYS A 97 -29.22 4.39 0.78
CA LYS A 97 -29.49 5.70 1.42
C LYS A 97 -30.65 5.64 2.41
N ASP A 98 -31.73 4.95 2.06
CA ASP A 98 -32.86 4.77 2.98
C ASP A 98 -32.41 3.99 4.22
N LYS A 99 -31.59 2.94 4.01
CA LYS A 99 -31.01 2.11 5.07
C LYS A 99 -29.95 2.80 5.90
N ALA A 100 -29.18 3.72 5.34
CA ALA A 100 -28.21 4.54 6.08
C ALA A 100 -28.87 5.28 7.26
N ARG A 101 -30.16 5.63 7.16
CA ARG A 101 -30.92 6.28 8.24
C ARG A 101 -31.16 5.38 9.45
N GLU A 102 -30.99 4.07 9.32
CA GLU A 102 -31.14 3.08 10.39
C GLU A 102 -29.84 2.92 11.22
N ILE A 103 -28.70 3.41 10.73
CA ILE A 103 -27.40 3.34 11.44
C ILE A 103 -27.52 4.07 12.78
N SER A 104 -27.28 3.37 13.89
CA SER A 104 -27.33 3.91 15.25
C SER A 104 -26.21 3.35 16.10
N SER A 105 -25.92 3.95 17.25
CA SER A 105 -24.84 3.51 18.16
C SER A 105 -25.40 2.71 19.34
N THR A 106 -26.18 1.67 19.05
CA THR A 106 -26.97 0.94 20.08
C THR A 106 -26.47 -0.47 20.36
N ALA A 107 -25.54 -1.00 19.57
CA ALA A 107 -25.01 -2.33 19.78
C ALA A 107 -24.05 -2.37 20.98
N LEU A 108 -24.00 -3.51 21.65
CA LEU A 108 -22.93 -3.85 22.59
C LEU A 108 -21.76 -4.44 21.80
N TYR A 109 -20.54 -4.35 22.34
CA TYR A 109 -19.35 -4.99 21.80
C TYR A 109 -18.94 -4.49 20.40
N THR A 110 -17.72 -4.82 20.00
CA THR A 110 -17.07 -4.46 18.74
C THR A 110 -16.35 -5.68 18.19
N ASN A 111 -17.07 -6.50 17.41
CA ASN A 111 -16.54 -7.73 16.84
C ASN A 111 -16.06 -7.53 15.38
N ILE A 112 -14.84 -7.01 15.24
CA ILE A 112 -14.20 -6.75 13.95
C ILE A 112 -13.98 -8.05 13.16
N GLY A 113 -13.55 -9.12 13.83
CA GLY A 113 -13.29 -10.41 13.19
C GLY A 113 -14.53 -11.00 12.53
N ALA A 114 -15.66 -11.05 13.26
CA ALA A 114 -16.92 -11.52 12.71
C ALA A 114 -17.41 -10.65 11.54
N ALA A 115 -17.18 -9.33 11.58
CA ALA A 115 -17.57 -8.42 10.51
C ALA A 115 -16.83 -8.75 9.20
N LEU A 116 -15.51 -8.91 9.27
CA LEU A 116 -14.67 -9.28 8.13
C LEU A 116 -15.04 -10.67 7.59
N GLU A 117 -15.29 -11.64 8.47
CA GLU A 117 -15.67 -13.01 8.07
C GLU A 117 -17.05 -13.05 7.40
N LYS A 118 -18.04 -12.39 7.99
CA LYS A 118 -19.40 -12.37 7.44
C LYS A 118 -19.44 -11.65 6.09
N ALA A 119 -18.71 -10.55 5.97
CA ALA A 119 -18.62 -9.81 4.73
C ALA A 119 -17.67 -10.45 3.71
N SER A 120 -17.03 -11.60 4.00
CA SER A 120 -16.23 -12.40 3.05
C SER A 120 -16.73 -13.84 2.93
N GLU A 121 -17.98 -14.11 3.34
CA GLU A 121 -18.51 -15.48 3.38
C GLU A 121 -18.71 -16.11 2.00
N ASP A 122 -18.92 -15.26 0.99
CA ASP A 122 -19.10 -15.61 -0.42
C ASP A 122 -17.76 -15.87 -1.14
N PHE A 123 -16.62 -15.73 -0.46
CA PHE A 123 -15.31 -16.01 -1.04
C PHE A 123 -15.16 -17.49 -1.38
N VAL A 124 -14.88 -17.76 -2.65
CA VAL A 124 -14.69 -19.13 -3.18
C VAL A 124 -13.21 -19.38 -3.46
N GLU A 125 -12.67 -20.47 -2.92
CA GLU A 125 -11.29 -20.89 -3.17
C GLU A 125 -10.94 -20.94 -4.65
N GLY A 126 -9.77 -20.39 -5.01
CA GLY A 126 -9.27 -20.32 -6.38
C GLY A 126 -9.86 -19.20 -7.24
N LYS A 127 -10.78 -18.38 -6.71
CA LYS A 127 -11.17 -17.12 -7.34
C LYS A 127 -10.29 -15.98 -6.86
N ASP A 128 -10.10 -15.01 -7.75
CA ASP A 128 -9.40 -13.76 -7.45
C ASP A 128 -10.40 -12.71 -6.94
N TYR A 129 -10.06 -12.09 -5.82
CA TYR A 129 -10.79 -10.97 -5.21
C TYR A 129 -9.88 -9.75 -5.03
N SER A 130 -8.86 -9.59 -5.89
CA SER A 130 -7.92 -8.46 -5.92
C SER A 130 -8.58 -7.09 -6.13
N ASN A 131 -9.78 -7.06 -6.69
CA ASN A 131 -10.65 -5.89 -6.86
C ASN A 131 -11.73 -5.76 -5.77
N THR A 132 -11.68 -6.58 -4.71
CA THR A 132 -12.55 -6.44 -3.54
C THR A 132 -11.88 -5.60 -2.46
N HIS A 133 -12.60 -4.58 -1.99
CA HIS A 133 -12.14 -3.57 -1.06
C HIS A 133 -13.10 -3.45 0.13
N PHE A 134 -12.63 -3.82 1.32
CA PHE A 134 -13.32 -3.59 2.58
C PHE A 134 -13.00 -2.18 3.08
N ILE A 135 -14.02 -1.40 3.45
CA ILE A 135 -13.85 -0.11 4.11
C ILE A 135 -14.40 -0.25 5.54
N LEU A 136 -13.49 -0.44 6.50
CA LEU A 136 -13.78 -0.66 7.91
C LEU A 136 -13.76 0.66 8.69
N LEU A 137 -14.90 1.04 9.24
CA LEU A 137 -15.05 2.20 10.12
C LEU A 137 -15.28 1.71 11.54
N THR A 138 -14.38 2.08 12.44
CA THR A 138 -14.51 1.77 13.86
C THR A 138 -13.89 2.87 14.70
N ASP A 139 -14.38 3.01 15.92
CA ASP A 139 -13.85 3.95 16.91
C ASP A 139 -13.18 3.25 18.08
N GLY A 140 -13.12 1.92 18.05
CA GLY A 140 -12.92 1.09 19.23
C GLY A 140 -11.80 0.07 19.09
N VAL A 141 -11.60 -0.62 20.20
CA VAL A 141 -10.76 -1.81 20.32
C VAL A 141 -11.59 -3.05 20.02
N VAL A 142 -10.95 -4.19 19.76
CA VAL A 142 -11.66 -5.48 19.73
C VAL A 142 -12.23 -5.74 21.12
N ASP A 143 -13.55 -5.80 21.20
CA ASP A 143 -14.29 -6.04 22.44
C ASP A 143 -15.42 -7.02 22.14
N ILE A 144 -15.23 -8.31 22.42
CA ILE A 144 -16.23 -9.36 22.16
C ILE A 144 -16.84 -9.93 23.44
N SER A 145 -16.21 -9.66 24.59
CA SER A 145 -16.66 -10.15 25.89
C SER A 145 -16.15 -9.24 27.02
N GLN A 146 -16.73 -9.41 28.21
CA GLN A 146 -16.24 -8.74 29.43
C GLN A 146 -14.89 -9.28 29.93
N LYS A 147 -14.40 -10.41 29.41
CA LYS A 147 -13.13 -11.01 29.83
C LYS A 147 -11.99 -10.48 28.96
N PRO A 148 -11.01 -9.76 29.53
CA PRO A 148 -9.91 -9.18 28.76
C PRO A 148 -9.14 -10.21 27.92
N GLY A 149 -8.94 -11.43 28.45
CA GLY A 149 -8.23 -12.49 27.73
C GLY A 149 -8.94 -12.98 26.46
N GLU A 150 -10.27 -12.97 26.42
CA GLU A 150 -11.02 -13.33 25.19
C GLU A 150 -10.86 -12.23 24.12
N ASN A 151 -10.78 -10.96 24.53
CA ASN A 151 -10.55 -9.84 23.62
C ASN A 151 -9.12 -9.85 23.04
N VAL A 152 -8.12 -10.20 23.85
CA VAL A 152 -6.72 -10.40 23.37
C VAL A 152 -6.67 -11.55 22.37
N ALA A 153 -7.29 -12.68 22.68
CA ALA A 153 -7.30 -13.84 21.79
C ALA A 153 -8.00 -13.54 20.46
N GLU A 154 -9.11 -12.79 20.48
CA GLU A 154 -9.78 -12.36 19.24
C GLU A 154 -8.94 -11.38 18.43
N ARG A 155 -8.30 -10.41 19.09
CA ARG A 155 -7.37 -9.48 18.42
C ARG A 155 -6.26 -10.24 17.71
N ASP A 156 -5.65 -11.21 18.37
CA ASP A 156 -4.59 -12.04 17.80
C ASP A 156 -5.10 -12.90 16.63
N ARG A 157 -6.28 -13.51 16.78
CA ARG A 157 -6.96 -14.27 15.72
C ARG A 157 -7.23 -13.42 14.49
N VAL A 158 -7.67 -12.17 14.68
CA VAL A 158 -7.92 -11.22 13.60
C VAL A 158 -6.64 -10.94 12.81
N LEU A 159 -5.52 -10.71 13.50
CA LEU A 159 -4.22 -10.43 12.87
C LEU A 159 -3.57 -11.64 12.19
N THR A 160 -3.78 -12.85 12.71
CA THR A 160 -3.07 -14.06 12.25
C THR A 160 -3.89 -14.91 11.29
N GLN A 161 -5.20 -15.06 11.53
CA GLN A 161 -6.07 -15.97 10.77
C GLN A 161 -6.98 -15.20 9.81
N VAL A 162 -7.73 -14.22 10.32
CA VAL A 162 -8.73 -13.49 9.51
C VAL A 162 -8.03 -12.66 8.44
N LEU A 163 -7.02 -11.86 8.83
CA LEU A 163 -6.23 -11.07 7.90
C LEU A 163 -5.56 -11.95 6.83
N LYS A 164 -4.89 -13.04 7.25
CA LYS A 164 -4.24 -13.98 6.33
C LYS A 164 -5.21 -14.59 5.34
N ARG A 165 -6.42 -14.95 5.78
CA ARG A 165 -7.48 -15.46 4.90
C ARG A 165 -7.91 -14.39 3.89
N VAL A 166 -8.32 -13.21 4.36
CA VAL A 166 -8.85 -12.14 3.48
C VAL A 166 -7.79 -11.67 2.48
N ALA A 167 -6.58 -11.39 2.95
CA ALA A 167 -5.46 -11.00 2.09
C ALA A 167 -5.02 -12.12 1.13
N GLY A 168 -5.14 -13.39 1.55
CA GLY A 168 -4.85 -14.55 0.69
C GLY A 168 -5.78 -14.69 -0.52
N PHE A 169 -6.97 -14.10 -0.47
CA PHE A 169 -7.88 -13.99 -1.62
C PHE A 169 -7.59 -12.75 -2.51
N GLY A 170 -6.63 -11.90 -2.12
CA GLY A 170 -6.29 -10.65 -2.80
C GLY A 170 -7.08 -9.43 -2.33
N ALA A 171 -8.09 -9.61 -1.46
CA ALA A 171 -8.94 -8.52 -1.01
C ALA A 171 -8.21 -7.56 -0.06
N LYS A 172 -8.55 -6.27 -0.15
CA LYS A 172 -7.88 -5.18 0.57
C LYS A 172 -8.75 -4.66 1.71
N ILE A 173 -8.15 -4.33 2.85
CA ILE A 173 -8.86 -3.79 4.03
C ILE A 173 -8.39 -2.35 4.28
N HIS A 174 -9.23 -1.39 3.94
CA HIS A 174 -9.06 0.01 4.31
C HIS A 174 -9.62 0.24 5.71
N THR A 175 -8.85 0.82 6.61
CA THR A 175 -9.29 1.09 7.98
C THR A 175 -9.36 2.59 8.26
N ILE A 176 -10.46 3.00 8.85
CA ILE A 176 -10.75 4.39 9.21
C ILE A 176 -11.06 4.41 10.71
N ALA A 177 -10.13 4.96 11.48
CA ALA A 177 -10.29 5.16 12.91
C ALA A 177 -11.01 6.50 13.16
N LEU A 178 -12.15 6.48 13.86
CA LEU A 178 -12.91 7.69 14.18
C LEU A 178 -12.38 8.46 15.41
N SER A 179 -11.42 7.88 16.11
CA SER A 179 -10.76 8.54 17.24
C SER A 179 -9.35 7.97 17.43
N ARG A 180 -8.49 8.72 18.12
CA ARG A 180 -7.17 8.23 18.55
C ARG A 180 -7.26 7.12 19.61
N ASN A 181 -8.43 6.93 20.23
CA ASN A 181 -8.66 5.90 21.23
C ASN A 181 -8.93 4.51 20.63
N ALA A 182 -9.08 4.40 19.30
CA ALA A 182 -9.17 3.12 18.61
C ALA A 182 -7.83 2.36 18.70
N ASP A 183 -7.87 1.04 18.49
CA ASP A 183 -6.65 0.22 18.40
C ASP A 183 -5.90 0.52 17.08
N GLN A 184 -5.14 1.61 17.06
CA GLN A 184 -4.44 2.09 15.86
C GLN A 184 -3.49 1.03 15.30
N MET A 185 -2.81 0.29 16.17
CA MET A 185 -1.88 -0.76 15.77
C MET A 185 -2.62 -1.89 15.05
N LEU A 186 -3.75 -2.37 15.58
CA LEU A 186 -4.57 -3.39 14.91
C LEU A 186 -5.03 -2.90 13.53
N LEU A 187 -5.59 -1.69 13.45
CA LEU A 187 -6.13 -1.14 12.21
C LEU A 187 -5.03 -0.94 11.16
N GLN A 188 -3.88 -0.42 11.56
CA GLN A 188 -2.73 -0.25 10.68
C GLN A 188 -2.23 -1.60 10.16
N ARG A 189 -2.11 -2.62 11.03
CA ARG A 189 -1.68 -3.97 10.63
C ARG A 189 -2.65 -4.64 9.66
N LEU A 190 -3.96 -4.49 9.88
CA LEU A 190 -4.99 -4.98 8.96
C LEU A 190 -4.86 -4.35 7.58
N SER A 191 -4.64 -3.04 7.52
CA SER A 191 -4.51 -2.34 6.24
C SER A 191 -3.20 -2.66 5.53
N ILE A 192 -2.07 -2.62 6.23
CA ILE A 192 -0.77 -2.96 5.62
C ILE A 192 -0.76 -4.40 5.12
N GLY A 193 -1.19 -5.36 5.95
CA GLY A 193 -1.15 -6.79 5.61
C GLY A 193 -2.11 -7.20 4.48
N SER A 194 -3.06 -6.35 4.11
CA SER A 194 -3.97 -6.57 2.97
C SER A 194 -3.76 -5.57 1.83
N ASN A 195 -2.69 -4.76 1.88
CA ASN A 195 -2.42 -3.67 0.93
C ASN A 195 -3.58 -2.66 0.78
N GLY A 196 -4.30 -2.41 1.88
CA GLY A 196 -5.28 -1.34 2.05
C GLY A 196 -4.67 -0.07 2.64
N ILE A 197 -5.50 0.94 2.91
CA ILE A 197 -5.05 2.23 3.50
C ILE A 197 -5.50 2.32 4.95
N ASN A 198 -4.68 2.92 5.80
CA ASN A 198 -5.06 3.30 7.16
C ASN A 198 -5.18 4.82 7.26
N ALA A 199 -6.17 5.29 8.00
CA ALA A 199 -6.33 6.72 8.27
C ALA A 199 -7.14 6.99 9.54
N ILE A 200 -6.92 8.17 10.11
CA ILE A 200 -7.62 8.65 11.30
C ILE A 200 -8.50 9.84 10.91
N ALA A 201 -9.73 9.87 11.42
CA ALA A 201 -10.70 10.92 11.18
C ALA A 201 -11.34 11.36 12.50
N GLU A 202 -10.90 12.50 13.04
CA GLU A 202 -11.36 13.01 14.34
C GLU A 202 -12.63 13.88 14.22
N ASN A 203 -12.99 14.28 13.00
CA ASN A 203 -14.16 15.11 12.73
C ASN A 203 -14.85 14.77 11.41
N SER A 204 -16.01 15.39 11.17
CA SER A 204 -16.88 15.15 10.01
C SER A 204 -16.23 15.41 8.66
N GLU A 205 -15.43 16.46 8.58
CA GLU A 205 -14.77 16.86 7.36
C GLU A 205 -13.63 15.88 7.03
N GLN A 206 -12.82 15.53 8.04
CA GLN A 206 -11.78 14.51 7.91
C GLN A 206 -12.38 13.14 7.54
N LEU A 207 -13.48 12.73 8.17
CA LEU A 207 -14.12 11.44 7.87
C LEU A 207 -14.54 11.36 6.42
N SER A 208 -15.23 12.38 5.91
CA SER A 208 -15.70 12.40 4.52
C SER A 208 -14.52 12.31 3.54
N ARG A 209 -13.43 13.04 3.81
CA ARG A 209 -12.22 13.02 2.99
C ARG A 209 -11.50 11.67 3.05
N VAL A 210 -11.29 11.11 4.24
CA VAL A 210 -10.63 9.81 4.41
C VAL A 210 -11.44 8.68 3.78
N PHE A 211 -12.76 8.74 3.91
CA PHE A 211 -13.65 7.77 3.28
C PHE A 211 -13.56 7.85 1.74
N LEU A 212 -13.53 9.07 1.20
CA LEU A 212 -13.29 9.30 -0.22
C LEU A 212 -11.93 8.75 -0.68
N GLN A 213 -10.85 8.93 0.10
CA GLN A 213 -9.54 8.36 -0.22
C GLN A 213 -9.57 6.82 -0.28
N ALA A 214 -10.27 6.18 0.67
CA ALA A 214 -10.44 4.73 0.66
C ALA A 214 -11.25 4.27 -0.55
N PHE A 215 -12.27 5.04 -0.93
CA PHE A 215 -13.09 4.78 -2.10
C PHE A 215 -12.32 4.95 -3.42
N GLU A 216 -11.55 6.01 -3.59
CA GLU A 216 -10.75 6.25 -4.82
C GLU A 216 -9.73 5.15 -5.05
N ARG A 217 -9.27 4.52 -3.95
CA ARG A 217 -8.43 3.33 -4.04
C ARG A 217 -9.20 2.09 -4.49
N ALA A 218 -10.47 1.99 -4.15
CA ALA A 218 -11.34 0.88 -4.46
C ALA A 218 -11.91 0.94 -5.88
N ALA A 219 -12.35 2.13 -6.29
CA ALA A 219 -12.89 2.42 -7.61
C ALA A 219 -12.19 3.67 -8.17
N PRO A 220 -10.98 3.52 -8.73
CA PRO A 220 -10.26 4.64 -9.34
C PRO A 220 -11.10 5.27 -10.45
N ALA A 221 -11.25 6.59 -10.38
CA ALA A 221 -11.93 7.37 -11.39
C ALA A 221 -10.95 8.26 -12.15
N GLU A 222 -11.23 8.47 -13.42
CA GLU A 222 -10.51 9.45 -14.22
C GLU A 222 -10.96 10.87 -13.82
N GLU A 223 -10.01 11.80 -13.74
CA GLU A 223 -10.25 13.19 -13.38
C GLU A 223 -9.84 14.14 -14.51
N VAL A 224 -10.30 15.38 -14.42
CA VAL A 224 -9.73 16.51 -15.16
C VAL A 224 -9.08 17.49 -14.17
N PRO A 225 -7.98 18.18 -14.55
CA PRO A 225 -7.36 19.19 -13.71
C PRO A 225 -8.37 20.29 -13.34
N LEU A 226 -8.37 20.67 -12.05
CA LEU A 226 -9.20 21.73 -11.50
C LEU A 226 -8.28 22.87 -11.03
N GLU A 227 -8.19 23.93 -11.84
CA GLU A 227 -7.29 25.06 -11.64
C GLU A 227 -8.13 26.34 -11.55
N ASP A 228 -7.92 27.17 -10.52
CA ASP A 228 -8.69 28.41 -10.30
C ASP A 228 -10.23 28.21 -10.35
N ASN A 229 -10.68 27.08 -9.81
CA ASN A 229 -12.07 26.60 -9.85
C ASN A 229 -12.63 26.37 -11.27
N ALA A 230 -11.80 26.30 -12.30
CA ALA A 230 -12.17 26.02 -13.68
C ALA A 230 -11.58 24.68 -14.14
N PHE A 231 -12.26 24.06 -15.11
CA PHE A 231 -11.82 22.82 -15.72
C PHE A 231 -12.32 22.72 -17.16
N ASP A 232 -11.51 22.07 -18.00
CA ASP A 232 -11.78 21.91 -19.42
C ASP A 232 -12.60 20.63 -19.67
N VAL A 233 -13.67 20.75 -20.46
CA VAL A 233 -14.46 19.61 -20.95
C VAL A 233 -14.31 19.49 -22.46
N ASP A 234 -13.79 18.36 -22.92
CA ASP A 234 -13.68 18.03 -24.34
C ASP A 234 -14.82 17.13 -24.84
N SER A 235 -14.87 16.93 -26.16
CA SER A 235 -15.95 16.23 -26.86
C SER A 235 -16.11 14.75 -26.51
N SER A 236 -15.08 14.13 -25.94
CA SER A 236 -15.12 12.72 -25.55
C SER A 236 -15.74 12.49 -24.17
N ILE A 237 -16.06 13.53 -23.40
CA ILE A 237 -16.65 13.43 -22.06
C ILE A 237 -18.18 13.31 -22.19
N GLU A 238 -18.72 12.17 -21.75
CA GLU A 238 -20.15 11.88 -21.77
C GLU A 238 -20.85 12.33 -20.48
N GLU A 239 -20.12 12.33 -19.36
CA GLU A 239 -20.60 12.79 -18.07
C GLU A 239 -19.42 13.29 -17.24
N PHE A 240 -19.61 14.36 -16.46
CA PHE A 240 -18.70 14.69 -15.37
C PHE A 240 -19.45 14.79 -14.05
N THR A 241 -18.76 14.50 -12.95
CA THR A 241 -19.24 14.75 -11.60
C THR A 241 -18.23 15.64 -10.87
N ALA A 242 -18.65 16.85 -10.51
CA ALA A 242 -17.88 17.73 -9.65
C ALA A 242 -18.23 17.44 -8.18
N LEU A 243 -17.23 17.02 -7.41
CA LEU A 243 -17.30 16.93 -5.96
C LEU A 243 -16.71 18.20 -5.37
N VAL A 244 -17.58 19.00 -4.74
CA VAL A 244 -17.26 20.30 -4.18
C VAL A 244 -17.32 20.21 -2.66
N PHE A 245 -16.16 20.18 -2.01
CA PHE A 245 -16.10 20.41 -0.56
C PHE A 245 -16.21 21.91 -0.29
N ARG A 246 -17.19 22.31 0.52
CA ARG A 246 -17.41 23.73 0.82
C ARG A 246 -16.51 24.18 1.96
N ALA A 247 -15.84 25.32 1.80
CA ALA A 247 -15.06 25.93 2.89
C ALA A 247 -15.94 26.33 4.09
N LYS A 248 -17.23 26.62 3.87
CA LYS A 248 -18.21 26.92 4.92
C LYS A 248 -19.48 26.11 4.67
N GLU A 249 -20.07 25.57 5.74
CA GLU A 249 -21.24 24.67 5.65
C GLU A 249 -22.42 25.26 4.86
N ASN A 250 -22.62 26.58 4.96
CA ASN A 250 -23.71 27.31 4.29
C ASN A 250 -23.28 28.10 3.05
N ALA A 251 -22.06 27.89 2.53
CA ALA A 251 -21.65 28.55 1.29
C ALA A 251 -22.57 28.14 0.14
N GLU A 252 -22.99 29.10 -0.67
CA GLU A 252 -23.70 28.79 -1.91
C GLU A 252 -22.70 28.20 -2.91
N THR A 253 -23.13 27.17 -3.61
CA THR A 253 -22.35 26.55 -4.68
C THR A 253 -23.15 26.69 -5.97
N ALA A 254 -22.46 27.15 -7.01
CA ALA A 254 -23.00 27.23 -8.35
C ALA A 254 -21.99 26.69 -9.36
N ILE A 255 -22.50 26.26 -10.51
CA ILE A 255 -21.68 25.87 -11.65
C ILE A 255 -22.04 26.75 -12.84
N ILE A 256 -21.02 27.23 -13.55
CA ILE A 256 -21.12 28.08 -14.71
C ILE A 256 -20.72 27.24 -15.92
N GLU A 257 -21.66 27.10 -16.85
CA GLU A 257 -21.47 26.43 -18.14
C GLU A 257 -20.67 27.32 -19.11
N PRO A 258 -20.00 26.78 -20.14
CA PRO A 258 -19.25 27.56 -21.14
C PRO A 258 -20.03 28.70 -21.81
N THR A 259 -21.36 28.64 -21.82
CA THR A 259 -22.23 29.70 -22.34
C THR A 259 -22.34 30.93 -21.41
N GLY A 260 -21.80 30.83 -20.19
CA GLY A 260 -21.93 31.80 -19.10
C GLY A 260 -23.18 31.61 -18.25
N LYS A 261 -23.99 30.58 -18.52
CA LYS A 261 -25.20 30.30 -17.74
C LYS A 261 -24.81 29.70 -16.38
N ARG A 262 -25.33 30.30 -15.31
CA ARG A 262 -25.12 29.86 -13.92
C ARG A 262 -26.25 28.93 -13.48
N PHE A 263 -25.90 27.79 -12.90
CA PHE A 263 -26.83 26.83 -12.30
C PHE A 263 -26.57 26.70 -10.80
N THR A 264 -27.64 26.46 -10.05
CA THR A 264 -27.60 26.23 -8.60
C THR A 264 -28.38 24.97 -8.26
N GLU A 265 -28.32 24.54 -7.00
CA GLU A 265 -29.22 23.51 -6.48
C GLU A 265 -30.69 23.80 -6.80
N LYS A 266 -31.17 25.05 -6.73
CA LYS A 266 -32.61 25.34 -6.90
C LYS A 266 -32.99 25.65 -8.35
N ASP A 267 -32.05 26.13 -9.14
CA ASP A 267 -32.26 26.54 -10.53
C ASP A 267 -31.26 25.83 -11.44
N ARG A 268 -31.72 24.73 -12.05
CA ARG A 268 -30.91 23.87 -12.89
C ARG A 268 -31.77 23.15 -13.93
N PRO A 269 -31.22 22.84 -15.12
CA PRO A 269 -31.89 22.03 -16.12
C PRO A 269 -31.84 20.54 -15.76
N GLU A 270 -32.63 19.71 -16.47
CA GLU A 270 -32.76 18.27 -16.17
C GLU A 270 -31.45 17.46 -16.32
N TYR A 271 -30.53 17.91 -17.19
CA TYR A 271 -29.24 17.25 -17.41
C TYR A 271 -28.21 17.53 -16.29
N VAL A 272 -28.54 18.42 -15.34
CA VAL A 272 -27.72 18.72 -14.16
C VAL A 272 -28.41 18.12 -12.93
N LYS A 273 -27.84 17.03 -12.43
CA LYS A 273 -28.22 16.44 -11.15
C LYS A 273 -27.36 17.07 -10.05
N TRP A 274 -28.01 17.41 -8.95
CA TRP A 274 -27.36 18.03 -7.81
C TRP A 274 -27.76 17.26 -6.56
N PHE A 275 -26.76 16.77 -5.84
CA PHE A 275 -26.91 16.19 -4.52
C PHE A 275 -26.15 17.04 -3.52
N LYS A 276 -26.87 17.48 -2.48
CA LYS A 276 -26.35 18.37 -1.45
C LYS A 276 -26.46 17.67 -0.11
N GLU A 277 -25.35 17.59 0.60
CA GLU A 277 -25.23 16.99 1.92
C GLU A 277 -24.45 17.94 2.83
N ALA A 278 -24.36 17.66 4.14
CA ALA A 278 -23.49 18.43 5.02
C ALA A 278 -22.02 18.38 4.54
N GLY A 279 -21.39 19.54 4.36
CA GLY A 279 -19.98 19.68 4.00
C GLY A 279 -19.61 19.59 2.50
N TYR A 280 -20.45 19.00 1.64
CA TYR A 280 -20.13 18.88 0.21
C TYR A 280 -21.36 18.92 -0.72
N ASP A 281 -21.10 19.23 -1.99
CA ASP A 281 -22.04 19.11 -3.11
C ASP A 281 -21.48 18.17 -4.17
N LEU A 282 -22.36 17.36 -4.76
CA LEU A 282 -22.09 16.53 -5.92
C LEU A 282 -22.93 17.04 -7.09
N ILE A 283 -22.25 17.50 -8.15
CA ILE A 283 -22.88 18.07 -9.34
C ILE A 283 -22.54 17.17 -10.52
N THR A 284 -23.51 16.38 -10.97
CA THR A 284 -23.36 15.49 -12.12
C THR A 284 -24.04 16.09 -13.34
N VAL A 285 -23.27 16.28 -14.42
CA VAL A 285 -23.73 16.87 -15.67
C VAL A 285 -23.62 15.85 -16.79
N GLN A 286 -24.76 15.53 -17.41
CA GLN A 286 -24.84 14.54 -18.48
C GLN A 286 -24.74 15.23 -19.84
N ARG A 287 -23.89 14.69 -20.72
CA ARG A 287 -23.56 15.24 -22.05
C ARG A 287 -23.27 16.74 -21.96
N PRO A 288 -22.23 17.13 -21.20
CA PRO A 288 -21.87 18.52 -21.00
C PRO A 288 -21.50 19.20 -22.33
N LEU A 289 -21.68 20.51 -22.39
CA LEU A 289 -21.14 21.31 -23.50
C LEU A 289 -19.61 21.34 -23.42
N GLU A 290 -18.97 21.26 -24.58
CA GLU A 290 -17.51 21.44 -24.72
C GLU A 290 -17.09 22.87 -24.33
N GLY A 291 -15.95 22.97 -23.65
CA GLY A 291 -15.34 24.22 -23.23
C GLY A 291 -15.04 24.28 -21.74
N GLU A 292 -14.68 25.47 -21.27
CA GLU A 292 -14.33 25.72 -19.87
C GLU A 292 -15.59 25.80 -19.01
N TRP A 293 -15.66 24.95 -18.00
CA TRP A 293 -16.67 25.01 -16.94
C TRP A 293 -16.05 25.61 -15.69
N LYS A 294 -16.85 26.34 -14.90
CA LYS A 294 -16.36 27.01 -13.69
C LYS A 294 -17.24 26.74 -12.48
N LEU A 295 -16.62 26.46 -11.34
CA LEU A 295 -17.25 26.36 -10.03
C LEU A 295 -17.25 27.73 -9.36
N ASP A 296 -18.44 28.25 -9.10
CA ASP A 296 -18.66 29.48 -8.34
C ASP A 296 -18.94 29.11 -6.87
N ALA A 297 -17.84 28.82 -6.15
CA ALA A 297 -17.82 28.47 -4.73
C ALA A 297 -16.42 28.67 -4.12
N GLU A 298 -16.37 28.85 -2.79
CA GLU A 298 -15.12 28.78 -2.02
C GLU A 298 -14.79 27.29 -1.76
N LEU A 299 -13.84 26.73 -2.52
CA LEU A 299 -13.49 25.31 -2.47
C LEU A 299 -12.57 25.01 -1.28
N ALA A 300 -12.88 23.93 -0.56
CA ALA A 300 -11.97 23.32 0.41
C ALA A 300 -11.08 22.25 -0.28
N PRO A 301 -9.93 21.90 0.33
CA PRO A 301 -9.04 20.86 -0.19
C PRO A 301 -9.75 19.53 -0.42
N GLY A 302 -9.39 18.84 -1.50
CA GLY A 302 -9.98 17.56 -1.91
C GLY A 302 -11.16 17.67 -2.88
N SER A 303 -11.58 18.89 -3.23
CA SER A 303 -12.54 19.13 -4.33
C SER A 303 -11.92 18.71 -5.66
N ARG A 304 -12.73 18.12 -6.55
CA ARG A 304 -12.25 17.52 -7.81
C ARG A 304 -13.39 17.32 -8.80
N VAL A 305 -13.02 17.00 -10.04
CA VAL A 305 -13.96 16.68 -11.11
C VAL A 305 -13.58 15.34 -11.71
N THR A 306 -14.47 14.36 -11.56
CA THR A 306 -14.33 13.05 -12.20
C THR A 306 -15.10 13.03 -13.52
N VAL A 307 -14.64 12.23 -14.47
CA VAL A 307 -15.22 12.16 -15.81
C VAL A 307 -15.50 10.73 -16.25
N VAL A 308 -16.55 10.56 -17.04
CA VAL A 308 -16.81 9.36 -17.83
C VAL A 308 -16.60 9.74 -19.29
N SER A 309 -15.53 9.22 -19.88
CA SER A 309 -15.11 9.53 -21.25
C SER A 309 -15.01 8.29 -22.14
N ASN A 310 -15.20 8.47 -23.44
CA ASN A 310 -14.87 7.46 -24.45
C ASN A 310 -13.35 7.35 -24.67
N LEU A 311 -12.59 8.42 -24.38
CA LEU A 311 -11.13 8.45 -24.34
C LEU A 311 -10.64 8.47 -22.88
N LYS A 312 -10.25 7.30 -22.38
CA LYS A 312 -9.84 7.09 -20.98
C LYS A 312 -8.34 6.96 -20.86
N MET A 313 -7.75 7.71 -19.94
CA MET A 313 -6.42 7.47 -19.39
C MET A 313 -6.52 6.45 -18.27
N VAL A 314 -5.85 5.31 -18.44
CA VAL A 314 -5.74 4.25 -17.43
C VAL A 314 -4.32 4.27 -16.90
N VAL A 315 -4.20 4.30 -15.59
CA VAL A 315 -2.93 4.18 -14.87
C VAL A 315 -2.97 2.90 -14.06
N ASP A 316 -1.97 2.04 -14.23
CA ASP A 316 -1.87 0.81 -13.43
C ASP A 316 -1.86 1.18 -11.93
N PRO A 317 -2.61 0.45 -11.08
CA PRO A 317 -2.69 0.76 -9.67
C PRO A 317 -1.35 0.44 -8.98
N LEU A 318 -0.72 1.46 -8.40
CA LEU A 318 0.43 1.30 -7.51
C LEU A 318 0.02 0.58 -6.23
N PRO A 319 0.92 -0.11 -5.50
CA PRO A 319 0.58 -0.65 -4.19
C PRO A 319 0.23 0.47 -3.20
N ALA A 320 -0.75 0.23 -2.32
CA ALA A 320 -1.14 1.24 -1.33
C ALA A 320 -0.05 1.42 -0.26
N ASN A 321 0.67 0.32 0.03
CA ASN A 321 1.80 0.28 0.94
C ASN A 321 3.02 -0.22 0.19
N PHE A 322 4.12 0.50 0.31
CA PHE A 322 5.41 0.12 -0.22
C PHE A 322 6.52 0.42 0.78
N TYR A 323 7.73 -0.02 0.47
CA TYR A 323 8.87 0.02 1.37
C TYR A 323 10.09 0.62 0.66
N ALA A 324 11.00 1.17 1.46
CA ALA A 324 12.26 1.68 0.94
C ALA A 324 13.03 0.59 0.17
N GLY A 325 13.51 0.93 -1.02
CA GLY A 325 14.16 0.00 -1.95
C GLY A 325 13.21 -0.74 -2.89
N ASP A 326 11.89 -0.58 -2.76
CA ASP A 326 10.92 -1.11 -3.72
C ASP A 326 10.99 -0.36 -5.06
N HIS A 327 10.76 -1.08 -6.16
CA HIS A 327 10.63 -0.53 -7.50
C HIS A 327 9.15 -0.43 -7.87
N LEU A 328 8.60 0.78 -7.84
CA LEU A 328 7.20 1.02 -8.19
C LEU A 328 7.09 1.29 -9.69
N GLU A 329 6.63 0.28 -10.43
CA GLU A 329 6.39 0.38 -11.86
C GLU A 329 5.07 1.12 -12.15
N LEU A 330 5.18 2.29 -12.76
CA LEU A 330 4.06 3.09 -13.22
C LEU A 330 3.86 2.86 -14.71
N LYS A 331 2.65 2.44 -15.10
CA LYS A 331 2.27 2.29 -16.51
C LYS A 331 1.03 3.10 -16.81
N ILE A 332 1.04 3.81 -17.93
CA ILE A 332 -0.06 4.68 -18.35
C ILE A 332 -0.41 4.38 -19.81
N GLY A 333 -1.69 4.17 -20.09
CA GLY A 333 -2.21 3.91 -21.42
C GLY A 333 -3.50 4.68 -21.66
N PHE A 334 -3.81 4.91 -22.94
CA PHE A 334 -5.03 5.58 -23.37
C PHE A 334 -5.93 4.58 -24.07
N PHE A 335 -7.21 4.55 -23.72
CA PHE A 335 -8.20 3.65 -24.28
C PHE A 335 -9.29 4.46 -24.96
N GLU A 336 -9.57 4.15 -26.22
CA GLU A 336 -10.66 4.73 -26.99
C GLU A 336 -11.68 3.62 -27.28
N ASP A 337 -12.94 3.80 -26.86
CA ASP A 337 -14.01 2.79 -26.97
C ASP A 337 -13.64 1.41 -26.39
N GLY A 338 -12.74 1.41 -25.39
CA GLY A 338 -12.24 0.20 -24.73
C GLY A 338 -11.05 -0.47 -25.41
N GLU A 339 -10.55 0.07 -26.52
CA GLU A 339 -9.34 -0.40 -27.20
C GLU A 339 -8.12 0.47 -26.85
N LEU A 340 -6.99 -0.16 -26.55
CA LEU A 340 -5.74 0.57 -26.27
C LEU A 340 -5.24 1.31 -27.52
N VAL A 341 -5.11 2.63 -27.40
CA VAL A 341 -4.63 3.55 -28.42
C VAL A 341 -3.14 3.33 -28.66
N ARG A 342 -2.78 2.93 -29.89
CA ARG A 342 -1.38 2.73 -30.34
C ARG A 342 -0.96 3.66 -31.47
N ASN A 343 -1.80 4.64 -31.79
CA ASN A 343 -1.52 5.59 -32.86
C ASN A 343 -0.34 6.49 -32.47
N ARG A 344 0.81 6.32 -33.12
CA ARG A 344 2.02 7.09 -32.83
C ARG A 344 1.84 8.59 -33.00
N THR A 345 1.11 9.05 -34.02
CA THR A 345 0.86 10.48 -34.24
C THR A 345 0.06 11.10 -33.10
N PHE A 346 -0.90 10.35 -32.55
CA PHE A 346 -1.63 10.78 -31.35
C PHE A 346 -0.72 10.83 -30.14
N LEU A 347 -0.02 9.72 -29.83
CA LEU A 347 0.81 9.59 -28.64
C LEU A 347 1.99 10.56 -28.60
N ASP A 348 2.51 10.95 -29.76
CA ASP A 348 3.58 11.96 -29.89
C ASP A 348 3.15 13.36 -29.46
N LEU A 349 1.85 13.65 -29.51
CA LEU A 349 1.28 14.93 -29.07
C LEU A 349 0.91 14.95 -27.59
N VAL A 350 0.87 13.77 -26.94
CA VAL A 350 0.45 13.66 -25.55
C VAL A 350 1.65 13.89 -24.64
N ALA A 351 1.57 14.97 -23.88
CA ALA A 351 2.56 15.30 -22.88
C ALA A 351 2.12 14.68 -21.55
N VAL A 352 2.92 13.76 -20.99
CA VAL A 352 2.60 13.02 -19.75
C VAL A 352 3.57 13.42 -18.65
N ASP A 353 3.03 14.06 -17.61
CA ASP A 353 3.75 14.46 -16.40
C ASP A 353 3.36 13.57 -15.22
N VAL A 354 4.36 13.19 -14.44
CA VAL A 354 4.18 12.50 -13.16
C VAL A 354 4.71 13.41 -12.06
N THR A 355 3.83 13.83 -11.17
CA THR A 355 4.17 14.63 -9.99
C THR A 355 4.03 13.78 -8.74
N ILE A 356 5.08 13.71 -7.93
CA ILE A 356 5.04 13.07 -6.62
C ILE A 356 5.04 14.19 -5.57
N ARG A 357 4.07 14.18 -4.67
CA ARG A 357 3.95 15.16 -3.58
C ARG A 357 3.90 14.46 -2.23
N THR A 358 4.67 14.95 -1.26
CA THR A 358 4.68 14.50 0.14
C THR A 358 3.61 15.23 0.98
N GLU A 359 3.38 14.78 2.20
CA GLU A 359 2.43 15.44 3.12
C GLU A 359 2.86 16.86 3.53
N ASP A 360 4.16 17.17 3.55
CA ASP A 360 4.69 18.50 3.80
C ASP A 360 4.69 19.41 2.55
N ASN A 361 3.95 19.01 1.50
CA ASN A 361 3.80 19.71 0.22
C ASN A 361 5.08 19.87 -0.59
N LYS A 362 6.18 19.18 -0.26
CA LYS A 362 7.30 19.05 -1.19
C LYS A 362 6.85 18.23 -2.39
N SER A 363 7.27 18.63 -3.58
CA SER A 363 6.90 17.93 -4.80
C SER A 363 8.00 17.92 -5.84
N GLY A 364 8.01 16.88 -6.66
CA GLY A 364 8.86 16.77 -7.84
C GLY A 364 8.04 16.29 -9.02
N THR A 365 8.25 16.93 -10.17
CA THR A 365 7.56 16.58 -11.43
C THR A 365 8.57 16.06 -12.44
N LYS A 366 8.22 14.95 -13.09
CA LYS A 366 8.99 14.36 -14.19
C LYS A 366 8.09 14.17 -15.40
N ARG A 367 8.51 14.72 -16.54
CA ARG A 367 7.91 14.41 -17.84
C ARG A 367 8.39 13.03 -18.28
N ILE A 368 7.46 12.11 -18.53
CA ILE A 368 7.79 10.73 -18.96
C ILE A 368 7.59 10.52 -20.46
N SER A 369 6.78 11.36 -21.10
CA SER A 369 6.64 11.39 -22.56
C SER A 369 7.89 12.02 -23.19
N LYS A 370 8.44 11.37 -24.22
CA LYS A 370 9.58 11.87 -25.00
C LYS A 370 9.11 12.35 -26.37
N GLU A 371 9.54 13.55 -26.75
CA GLU A 371 9.21 14.13 -28.06
C GLU A 371 9.78 13.26 -29.19
N SER A 372 8.97 12.99 -30.22
CA SER A 372 9.33 12.14 -31.37
C SER A 372 9.61 10.66 -31.05
N GLU A 373 9.47 10.24 -29.80
CA GLU A 373 9.71 8.87 -29.34
C GLU A 373 8.53 8.29 -28.53
N PRO A 374 7.29 8.32 -29.05
CA PRO A 374 6.15 7.73 -28.34
C PRO A 374 6.31 6.19 -28.23
N PRO A 375 5.77 5.58 -27.15
CA PRO A 375 5.86 4.15 -26.93
C PRO A 375 5.17 3.36 -28.06
N ALA A 376 5.89 2.43 -28.68
CA ALA A 376 5.40 1.66 -29.82
C ALA A 376 4.21 0.74 -29.47
N ASP A 377 4.11 0.32 -28.21
CA ASP A 377 3.04 -0.54 -27.70
C ASP A 377 1.84 0.23 -27.14
N GLY A 378 1.91 1.57 -27.11
CA GLY A 378 0.87 2.47 -26.61
C GLY A 378 0.91 2.74 -25.10
N VAL A 379 1.96 2.30 -24.39
CA VAL A 379 2.03 2.39 -22.92
C VAL A 379 3.26 3.16 -22.47
N PHE A 380 3.05 4.30 -21.81
CA PHE A 380 4.11 5.06 -21.14
C PHE A 380 4.52 4.35 -19.86
N ARG A 381 5.82 4.32 -19.55
CA ARG A 381 6.36 3.61 -18.39
C ARG A 381 7.36 4.48 -17.64
N GLU A 382 7.34 4.36 -16.32
CA GLU A 382 8.26 5.01 -15.41
C GLU A 382 8.44 4.15 -14.15
N SER A 383 9.60 4.21 -13.51
CA SER A 383 9.87 3.47 -12.28
C SER A 383 10.22 4.45 -11.15
N ILE A 384 9.48 4.38 -10.04
CA ILE A 384 9.75 5.19 -8.84
C ILE A 384 10.56 4.32 -7.86
N THR A 385 11.81 4.71 -7.58
CA THR A 385 12.76 3.90 -6.78
C THR A 385 13.44 4.65 -5.63
N LYS A 386 13.42 5.99 -5.63
CA LYS A 386 14.26 6.81 -4.72
C LYS A 386 13.53 7.34 -3.48
N LEU A 387 12.33 6.86 -3.16
CA LEU A 387 11.58 7.34 -1.99
C LEU A 387 12.13 6.70 -0.70
N LYS A 388 12.49 7.53 0.29
CA LYS A 388 13.13 7.08 1.55
C LYS A 388 12.35 7.45 2.81
N GLN A 389 11.65 8.59 2.78
CA GLN A 389 10.97 9.12 3.96
C GLN A 389 9.65 8.37 4.19
N VAL A 390 9.41 7.92 5.42
CA VAL A 390 8.13 7.33 5.81
C VAL A 390 7.04 8.37 5.70
N GLY A 391 5.87 7.94 5.24
CA GLY A 391 4.72 8.82 5.12
C GLY A 391 3.92 8.59 3.84
N ARG A 392 2.91 9.42 3.65
CA ARG A 392 2.02 9.34 2.50
C ARG A 392 2.56 10.19 1.35
N TYR A 393 2.43 9.65 0.16
CA TYR A 393 2.77 10.30 -1.10
C TYR A 393 1.55 10.32 -2.00
N GLU A 394 1.33 11.46 -2.64
CA GLU A 394 0.39 11.60 -3.73
C GLU A 394 1.15 11.51 -5.06
N VAL A 395 0.80 10.51 -5.87
CA VAL A 395 1.27 10.38 -7.25
C VAL A 395 0.18 10.91 -8.17
N LEU A 396 0.45 12.03 -8.81
CA LEU A 396 -0.42 12.69 -9.76
C LEU A 396 0.11 12.47 -11.17
N VAL A 397 -0.66 11.78 -12.00
CA VAL A 397 -0.37 11.66 -13.44
C VAL A 397 -1.28 12.61 -14.19
N GLN A 398 -0.68 13.50 -14.98
CA GLN A 398 -1.41 14.42 -15.84
C GLN A 398 -1.01 14.21 -17.30
N ALA A 399 -2.00 14.05 -18.16
CA ALA A 399 -1.83 13.98 -19.60
C ALA A 399 -2.47 15.19 -20.27
N ASP A 400 -1.70 15.88 -21.11
CA ASP A 400 -2.17 16.98 -21.94
C ASP A 400 -1.98 16.62 -23.42
N GLY A 401 -3.09 16.40 -24.11
CA GLY A 401 -3.12 16.14 -25.55
C GLY A 401 -3.49 17.36 -26.39
N ARG A 402 -3.41 18.58 -25.82
CA ARG A 402 -3.85 19.88 -26.37
C ARG A 402 -5.36 20.04 -26.54
N THR A 403 -6.05 19.02 -27.01
CA THR A 403 -7.51 19.01 -27.19
C THR A 403 -8.25 18.35 -26.03
N PHE A 404 -7.52 17.67 -25.15
CA PHE A 404 -8.04 17.04 -23.96
C PHE A 404 -6.99 17.11 -22.84
N LYS A 405 -7.46 17.08 -21.60
CA LYS A 405 -6.62 16.90 -20.41
C LYS A 405 -7.21 15.76 -19.59
N ARG A 406 -6.35 14.88 -19.07
CA ARG A 406 -6.73 13.83 -18.12
C ARG A 406 -5.80 13.84 -16.93
N GLN A 407 -6.34 13.47 -15.79
CA GLN A 407 -5.62 13.39 -14.53
C GLN A 407 -5.99 12.08 -13.82
N SER A 408 -5.00 11.48 -13.16
CA SER A 408 -5.19 10.37 -12.24
C SER A 408 -4.39 10.63 -10.98
N ARG A 409 -5.01 10.42 -9.83
CA ARG A 409 -4.39 10.56 -8.51
C ARG A 409 -4.33 9.21 -7.83
N GLN A 410 -3.16 8.85 -7.32
CA GLN A 410 -2.97 7.67 -6.49
C GLN A 410 -2.29 8.05 -5.18
N LEU A 411 -2.82 7.56 -4.06
CA LEU A 411 -2.20 7.70 -2.74
C LEU A 411 -1.46 6.42 -2.40
N ILE A 412 -0.18 6.55 -2.06
CA ILE A 412 0.69 5.46 -1.65
C ILE A 412 1.38 5.82 -0.33
N THR A 413 1.74 4.82 0.46
CA THR A 413 2.34 5.03 1.79
C THR A 413 3.64 4.25 1.89
N LEU A 414 4.74 4.97 2.17
CA LEU A 414 6.01 4.35 2.53
C LEU A 414 5.92 3.98 4.00
N ASN A 415 6.01 2.69 4.31
CA ASN A 415 5.95 2.19 5.68
C ASN A 415 7.33 1.72 6.15
N ALA A 416 7.51 1.65 7.48
CA ALA A 416 8.61 0.86 8.03
C ALA A 416 8.49 -0.60 7.55
N PRO A 417 9.57 -1.24 7.08
CA PRO A 417 9.52 -2.61 6.59
C PRO A 417 9.23 -3.64 7.70
N MET A 418 9.48 -3.29 8.95
CA MET A 418 9.23 -4.15 10.12
C MET A 418 8.45 -3.42 11.20
N ALA A 419 7.69 -4.22 11.95
CA ALA A 419 6.94 -3.83 13.12
C ALA A 419 7.56 -4.45 14.36
N VAL A 420 7.71 -3.68 15.44
CA VAL A 420 8.11 -4.18 16.76
C VAL A 420 7.11 -3.64 17.77
N ASP A 421 6.31 -4.53 18.33
CA ASP A 421 5.15 -4.18 19.16
C ASP A 421 5.29 -4.82 20.54
N LEU A 422 5.07 -4.01 21.59
CA LEU A 422 4.95 -4.48 22.97
C LEU A 422 3.46 -4.70 23.28
N GLU A 423 3.13 -5.90 23.75
CA GLU A 423 1.83 -6.24 24.31
C GLU A 423 1.98 -6.49 25.81
N ALA A 424 1.43 -5.60 26.63
CA ALA A 424 1.42 -5.72 28.08
C ALA A 424 -0.01 -5.99 28.56
N THR A 425 -0.26 -7.19 29.05
CA THR A 425 -1.60 -7.68 29.43
C THR A 425 -1.60 -8.20 30.86
N GLY A 426 -2.77 -8.22 31.49
CA GLY A 426 -2.93 -8.61 32.89
C GLY A 426 -2.26 -7.66 33.89
N ALA A 427 -2.43 -7.97 35.18
CA ALA A 427 -1.88 -7.22 36.31
C ALA A 427 -1.58 -8.17 37.47
N GLY A 428 -0.75 -7.73 38.42
CA GLY A 428 -0.39 -8.57 39.56
C GLY A 428 0.28 -9.88 39.11
N VAL A 429 -0.21 -11.01 39.61
CA VAL A 429 0.27 -12.36 39.25
C VAL A 429 0.00 -12.76 37.80
N ASP A 430 -0.97 -12.12 37.14
CA ASP A 430 -1.35 -12.42 35.76
C ASP A 430 -0.63 -11.51 34.75
N THR A 431 0.40 -10.76 35.20
CA THR A 431 1.20 -9.88 34.33
C THR A 431 1.87 -10.67 33.21
N ARG A 432 1.64 -10.26 31.96
CA ARG A 432 2.25 -10.83 30.76
C ARG A 432 2.77 -9.72 29.87
N TYR A 433 4.06 -9.76 29.57
CA TYR A 433 4.68 -8.94 28.54
C TYR A 433 5.09 -9.82 27.37
N LYS A 434 4.64 -9.45 26.17
CA LYS A 434 4.99 -10.12 24.93
C LYS A 434 5.50 -9.08 23.95
N ILE A 435 6.67 -9.32 23.37
CA ILE A 435 7.18 -8.52 22.26
C ILE A 435 6.89 -9.29 20.98
N VAL A 436 6.22 -8.66 20.03
CA VAL A 436 5.84 -9.23 18.75
C VAL A 436 6.54 -8.45 17.64
N ILE A 437 7.37 -9.14 16.87
CA ILE A 437 8.02 -8.58 15.70
C ILE A 437 7.35 -9.16 14.46
N SER A 438 6.85 -8.29 13.59
CA SER A 438 6.15 -8.69 12.36
C SER A 438 6.87 -8.15 11.13
N PRO A 439 7.13 -8.98 10.11
CA PRO A 439 7.56 -8.47 8.80
C PRO A 439 6.35 -7.81 8.14
N LEU A 440 6.44 -6.50 7.86
CA LEU A 440 5.41 -5.79 7.12
C LEU A 440 5.69 -5.84 5.62
N SER A 441 6.97 -5.72 5.25
CA SER A 441 7.40 -5.84 3.87
C SER A 441 7.38 -7.30 3.40
N PRO A 442 6.72 -7.62 2.27
CA PRO A 442 6.80 -8.94 1.67
C PRO A 442 8.20 -9.24 1.11
N ASN A 443 9.07 -8.23 1.01
CA ASN A 443 10.43 -8.36 0.52
C ASN A 443 11.43 -8.78 1.62
N ILE A 444 11.03 -8.90 2.89
CA ILE A 444 11.91 -9.44 3.93
C ILE A 444 12.05 -10.95 3.74
N ASN A 445 13.28 -11.47 3.91
CA ASN A 445 13.55 -12.90 3.94
C ASN A 445 13.57 -13.39 5.38
N GLU A 446 12.45 -13.94 5.83
CA GLU A 446 12.22 -14.35 7.22
C GLU A 446 13.20 -15.46 7.66
N ALA A 447 13.66 -16.29 6.72
CA ALA A 447 14.61 -17.37 6.99
C ALA A 447 16.06 -16.87 7.18
N LYS A 448 16.36 -15.67 6.71
CA LYS A 448 17.67 -15.01 6.85
C LYS A 448 17.65 -13.83 7.83
N THR A 449 16.55 -13.62 8.54
CA THR A 449 16.45 -12.60 9.57
C THR A 449 16.68 -13.22 10.94
N SER A 450 17.65 -12.70 11.68
CA SER A 450 17.98 -13.06 13.05
C SER A 450 17.58 -11.94 14.00
N ILE A 451 16.94 -12.30 15.12
CA ILE A 451 16.55 -11.36 16.16
C ILE A 451 17.13 -11.82 17.49
N ILE A 452 17.91 -10.95 18.10
CA ILE A 452 18.56 -11.17 19.38
C ILE A 452 17.99 -10.19 20.40
N ALA A 453 17.58 -10.72 21.55
CA ALA A 453 17.10 -9.95 22.69
C ALA A 453 18.10 -10.03 23.85
N LYS A 454 18.53 -8.87 24.36
CA LYS A 454 19.28 -8.73 25.60
C LYS A 454 18.33 -8.26 26.70
N ILE A 455 18.03 -9.13 27.65
CA ILE A 455 17.14 -8.90 28.78
C ILE A 455 17.99 -8.72 30.04
N LYS A 456 17.94 -7.54 30.63
CA LYS A 456 18.62 -7.24 31.89
C LYS A 456 17.60 -7.29 33.03
N GLY A 457 17.83 -8.18 33.99
CA GLY A 457 16.96 -8.36 35.14
C GLY A 457 17.19 -7.33 36.25
N PRO A 458 16.27 -7.27 37.25
CA PRO A 458 16.40 -6.36 38.39
C PRO A 458 17.59 -6.69 39.29
N ASP A 459 18.11 -7.92 39.21
CA ASP A 459 19.34 -8.38 39.88
C ASP A 459 20.62 -7.89 39.19
N GLY A 460 20.49 -7.14 38.09
CA GLY A 460 21.59 -6.61 37.28
C GLY A 460 22.20 -7.63 36.31
N GLY A 461 21.73 -8.88 36.31
CA GLY A 461 22.26 -9.87 35.41
C GLY A 461 21.59 -9.83 34.03
N ASN A 462 22.38 -10.18 33.00
CA ASN A 462 21.91 -10.21 31.61
C ASN A 462 21.48 -11.63 31.20
N LEU A 463 20.53 -11.70 30.28
CA LEU A 463 20.10 -12.90 29.59
C LEU A 463 19.97 -12.56 28.10
N ILE A 464 20.70 -13.28 27.25
CA ILE A 464 20.62 -13.13 25.80
C ILE A 464 19.75 -14.28 25.27
N LYS A 465 18.73 -13.95 24.48
CA LYS A 465 17.84 -14.92 23.83
C LYS A 465 17.80 -14.63 22.33
N SER A 466 17.94 -15.69 21.52
CA SER A 466 17.52 -15.63 20.11
C SER A 466 16.02 -15.89 20.03
N ILE A 467 15.31 -15.10 19.23
CA ILE A 467 13.86 -15.20 19.06
C ILE A 467 13.59 -16.00 17.78
N PRO A 468 12.97 -17.19 17.85
CA PRO A 468 12.65 -17.98 16.66
C PRO A 468 11.44 -17.42 15.90
N PHE A 469 11.42 -17.62 14.58
CA PHE A 469 10.27 -17.28 13.75
C PHE A 469 9.17 -18.35 13.87
N THR A 470 7.96 -17.92 14.22
CA THR A 470 6.80 -18.81 14.34
C THR A 470 6.05 -18.86 13.00
N GLN A 471 6.19 -19.97 12.27
CA GLN A 471 5.58 -20.15 10.93
C GLN A 471 4.04 -20.09 10.94
N GLU A 472 3.40 -20.50 12.04
CA GLU A 472 1.94 -20.48 12.16
C GLU A 472 1.38 -19.05 12.21
N THR A 473 2.00 -18.19 13.02
CA THR A 473 1.59 -16.79 13.20
C THR A 473 2.29 -15.84 12.22
N GLY A 474 3.37 -16.28 11.58
CA GLY A 474 4.17 -15.47 10.66
C GLY A 474 4.99 -14.37 11.33
N ARG A 475 5.34 -14.53 12.61
CA ARG A 475 5.94 -13.48 13.46
C ARG A 475 7.00 -14.07 14.39
N TRP A 476 7.90 -13.21 14.87
CA TRP A 476 8.78 -13.53 16.00
C TRP A 476 8.12 -13.06 17.28
N GLU A 477 8.10 -13.91 18.30
CA GLU A 477 7.38 -13.64 19.55
C GLU A 477 8.29 -13.95 20.74
N LEU A 478 8.46 -12.96 21.63
CA LEU A 478 9.22 -13.10 22.87
C LEU A 478 8.31 -12.84 24.06
N GLU A 479 8.11 -13.87 24.88
CA GLU A 479 7.54 -13.68 26.21
C GLU A 479 8.64 -13.24 27.19
N VAL A 480 8.35 -12.16 27.92
CA VAL A 480 9.21 -11.67 28.99
C VAL A 480 8.69 -12.23 30.30
N ASP A 481 9.53 -13.02 30.97
CA ASP A 481 9.18 -13.70 32.22
C ASP A 481 9.97 -13.13 33.39
N ALA A 482 9.32 -13.01 34.55
CA ALA A 482 9.94 -12.59 35.82
C ALA A 482 10.84 -13.66 36.47
N THR A 483 11.70 -14.30 35.67
CA THR A 483 12.56 -15.42 36.09
C THR A 483 13.60 -15.07 37.16
N ARG A 484 13.90 -13.77 37.34
CA ARG A 484 14.89 -13.26 38.30
C ARG A 484 14.26 -12.40 39.40
N GLY A 485 12.96 -12.61 39.67
CA GLY A 485 12.20 -11.92 40.70
C GLY A 485 11.44 -10.70 40.20
N ASP A 486 10.70 -10.07 41.13
CA ASP A 486 9.94 -8.85 40.90
C ASP A 486 10.86 -7.65 40.70
N GLY A 487 10.47 -6.73 39.82
CA GLY A 487 11.23 -5.54 39.47
C GLY A 487 11.15 -5.22 37.97
N VAL A 488 12.01 -4.30 37.53
CA VAL A 488 12.03 -3.81 36.15
C VAL A 488 13.01 -4.64 35.33
N TYR A 489 12.55 -5.14 34.19
CA TYR A 489 13.34 -5.83 33.17
C TYR A 489 13.54 -4.89 31.99
N GLU A 490 14.79 -4.63 31.64
CA GLU A 490 15.17 -3.85 30.47
C GLU A 490 15.42 -4.80 29.29
N VAL A 491 14.64 -4.68 28.22
CA VAL A 491 14.75 -5.51 27.01
C VAL A 491 15.26 -4.65 25.86
N MET A 492 16.42 -4.98 25.34
CA MET A 492 17.00 -4.41 24.13
C MET A 492 16.95 -5.45 23.02
N LEU A 493 16.62 -5.03 21.79
CA LEU A 493 16.53 -5.90 20.63
C LEU A 493 17.52 -5.45 19.57
N ARG A 494 18.09 -6.42 18.87
CA ARG A 494 18.86 -6.20 17.64
C ARG A 494 18.26 -7.07 16.55
N VAL A 495 17.93 -6.46 15.42
CA VAL A 495 17.38 -7.14 14.25
C VAL A 495 18.36 -6.99 13.11
N GLU A 496 18.76 -8.13 12.54
CA GLU A 496 19.65 -8.20 11.38
C GLU A 496 19.06 -9.17 10.37
N GLY A 497 19.12 -8.85 9.09
CA GLY A 497 18.60 -9.74 8.07
C GLY A 497 18.88 -9.32 6.64
N GLU A 498 18.29 -10.05 5.71
CA GLU A 498 18.37 -9.78 4.28
C GLU A 498 16.98 -9.68 3.68
N THR A 499 16.83 -8.84 2.66
CA THR A 499 15.66 -8.87 1.78
C THR A 499 15.75 -10.06 0.82
N ARG A 500 14.64 -10.36 0.14
CA ARG A 500 14.56 -11.38 -0.91
C ARG A 500 15.36 -11.01 -2.16
N SER A 501 15.65 -9.72 -2.35
CA SER A 501 16.58 -9.24 -3.39
C SER A 501 18.06 -9.38 -2.98
N GLY A 502 18.34 -9.69 -1.71
CA GLY A 502 19.70 -9.87 -1.17
C GLY A 502 20.28 -8.63 -0.48
N SER A 503 19.51 -7.55 -0.33
CA SER A 503 19.93 -6.35 0.39
C SER A 503 19.96 -6.62 1.90
N ALA A 504 21.11 -6.44 2.54
CA ALA A 504 21.22 -6.59 3.99
C ALA A 504 20.64 -5.37 4.72
N PHE A 505 20.10 -5.57 5.92
CA PHE A 505 19.63 -4.50 6.78
C PHE A 505 19.89 -4.82 8.26
N ARG A 506 20.01 -3.75 9.06
CA ARG A 506 20.11 -3.82 10.51
C ARG A 506 19.35 -2.65 11.12
N PHE A 507 18.62 -2.91 12.19
CA PHE A 507 18.05 -1.85 13.02
C PHE A 507 17.91 -2.28 14.48
N GLU A 508 17.92 -1.28 15.36
CA GLU A 508 17.75 -1.45 16.80
C GLU A 508 16.51 -0.63 17.22
N PRO A 509 15.39 -1.29 17.60
CA PRO A 509 14.20 -0.60 18.09
C PRO A 509 14.40 -0.08 19.52
N ASP A 510 13.42 0.70 20.01
CA ASP A 510 13.43 1.24 21.36
C ASP A 510 13.48 0.14 22.43
N SER A 511 14.29 0.39 23.46
CA SER A 511 14.34 -0.48 24.63
C SER A 511 13.00 -0.47 25.39
N VAL A 512 12.66 -1.63 25.97
CA VAL A 512 11.44 -1.81 26.75
C VAL A 512 11.78 -1.93 28.23
N MET A 513 11.00 -1.23 29.08
CA MET A 513 10.98 -1.45 30.51
C MET A 513 9.72 -2.23 30.88
N ALA A 514 9.88 -3.49 31.28
CA ALA A 514 8.81 -4.36 31.73
C ALA A 514 8.83 -4.48 33.26
N GLU A 515 7.86 -3.91 33.95
CA GLU A 515 7.77 -3.94 35.41
C GLU A 515 6.90 -5.13 35.87
N PHE A 516 7.46 -5.97 36.74
CA PHE A 516 6.74 -7.09 37.35
C PHE A 516 6.60 -6.90 38.88
N PRO A 517 5.40 -7.11 39.44
CA PRO A 517 4.11 -7.20 38.74
C PRO A 517 3.65 -5.82 38.23
N ARG A 518 2.86 -5.78 37.14
CA ARG A 518 2.23 -4.53 36.68
C ARG A 518 1.25 -4.02 37.74
N GLN A 519 1.35 -2.74 38.07
CA GLN A 519 0.42 -2.05 38.97
C GLN A 519 -0.96 -1.90 38.31
N GLU A 520 -2.05 -2.00 39.09
CA GLU A 520 -3.47 -2.21 38.68
C GLU A 520 -4.13 -1.19 37.73
N ALA A 521 -3.40 -0.27 37.08
CA ALA A 521 -3.99 0.96 36.55
C ALA A 521 -4.36 0.98 35.05
N SER A 522 -3.92 0.03 34.20
CA SER A 522 -4.22 0.13 32.75
C SER A 522 -4.77 -1.17 32.14
N PRO A 523 -5.81 -1.10 31.28
CA PRO A 523 -6.16 -2.20 30.40
C PRO A 523 -4.97 -2.65 29.55
N ASN A 524 -5.13 -3.75 28.80
CA ASN A 524 -4.12 -4.24 27.86
C ASN A 524 -3.50 -3.07 27.08
N GLU A 525 -2.18 -2.94 27.18
CA GLU A 525 -1.42 -1.85 26.60
C GLU A 525 -0.67 -2.39 25.39
N TYR A 526 -0.82 -1.71 24.26
CA TYR A 526 -0.13 -2.01 23.03
C TYR A 526 0.68 -0.79 22.63
N ARG A 527 1.99 -0.97 22.42
CA ARG A 527 2.90 0.13 22.10
C ARG A 527 3.86 -0.29 21.00
N SER A 528 4.03 0.55 19.97
CA SER A 528 5.09 0.32 18.99
C SER A 528 6.44 0.75 19.57
N LEU A 529 7.50 0.02 19.22
CA LEU A 529 8.88 0.24 19.65
C LEU A 529 9.76 0.70 18.48
N VAL A 530 9.17 0.93 17.32
CA VAL A 530 9.86 1.44 16.14
C VAL A 530 9.78 2.97 16.19
N ASN A 531 10.94 3.62 16.22
CA ASN A 531 11.06 5.09 16.18
C ASN A 531 11.50 5.57 14.78
N ASP A 532 11.25 6.84 14.47
CA ASP A 532 11.52 7.41 13.14
C ASP A 532 13.00 7.34 12.76
N SER A 533 13.92 7.63 13.69
CA SER A 533 15.37 7.59 13.43
C SER A 533 15.88 6.20 13.03
N SER A 534 15.42 5.14 13.71
CA SER A 534 15.78 3.77 13.39
C SER A 534 15.21 3.33 12.03
N VAL A 535 14.05 3.86 11.65
CA VAL A 535 13.45 3.58 10.33
C VAL A 535 14.18 4.32 9.22
N GLU A 536 14.54 5.58 9.43
CA GLU A 536 15.32 6.37 8.47
C GLU A 536 16.65 5.70 8.14
N GLN A 537 17.42 5.30 9.18
CA GLN A 537 18.70 4.60 9.00
C GLN A 537 18.54 3.29 8.21
N MET A 538 17.49 2.52 8.52
CA MET A 538 17.20 1.28 7.80
C MET A 538 16.78 1.55 6.35
N ASN A 539 15.93 2.55 6.11
CA ASN A 539 15.46 2.91 4.78
C ASN A 539 16.58 3.42 3.87
N GLU A 540 17.51 4.22 4.41
CA GLU A 540 18.70 4.65 3.69
C GLU A 540 19.53 3.46 3.22
N THR A 541 19.81 2.52 4.13
CA THR A 541 20.56 1.30 3.83
C THR A 541 19.88 0.47 2.74
N LEU A 542 18.56 0.27 2.84
CA LEU A 542 17.79 -0.50 1.87
C LEU A 542 17.79 0.14 0.47
N VAL A 543 17.66 1.48 0.38
CA VAL A 543 17.65 2.19 -0.90
C VAL A 543 19.04 2.19 -1.54
N GLU A 544 20.10 2.35 -0.76
CA GLU A 544 21.48 2.33 -1.27
C GLU A 544 21.86 0.92 -1.78
N GLU A 545 21.53 -0.13 -1.02
CA GLU A 545 21.74 -1.52 -1.43
C GLU A 545 20.90 -1.89 -2.66
N ALA A 546 19.65 -1.43 -2.75
CA ALA A 546 18.81 -1.64 -3.93
C ALA A 546 19.40 -0.97 -5.18
N ALA A 547 20.01 0.23 -5.04
CA ALA A 547 20.67 0.92 -6.13
C ALA A 547 21.98 0.23 -6.60
N LYS A 548 22.65 -0.53 -5.71
CA LYS A 548 23.86 -1.31 -6.03
C LYS A 548 23.55 -2.65 -6.72
N ALA A 549 22.30 -3.11 -6.66
CA ALA A 549 21.89 -4.34 -7.33
C ALA A 549 22.03 -4.19 -8.86
N PRO A 550 22.57 -5.18 -9.58
CA PRO A 550 22.79 -5.07 -11.02
C PRO A 550 21.47 -4.82 -11.75
N GLU A 551 21.40 -3.76 -12.57
CA GLU A 551 20.26 -3.50 -13.46
C GLU A 551 19.90 -4.79 -14.23
N PRO A 552 18.61 -5.15 -14.33
CA PRO A 552 18.21 -6.25 -15.18
C PRO A 552 18.71 -6.00 -16.62
N PRO A 553 19.18 -7.03 -17.33
CA PRO A 553 19.77 -6.85 -18.65
C PRO A 553 18.76 -6.14 -19.56
N LYS A 554 19.14 -4.98 -20.08
CA LYS A 554 18.39 -4.25 -21.12
C LYS A 554 18.03 -5.25 -22.22
N GLN A 555 16.74 -5.34 -22.55
CA GLN A 555 16.29 -6.13 -23.70
C GLN A 555 17.10 -5.69 -24.93
N PRO A 556 17.61 -6.61 -25.76
CA PRO A 556 18.36 -6.22 -26.95
C PRO A 556 17.45 -5.38 -27.85
N GLU A 557 17.83 -4.13 -28.08
CA GLU A 557 17.31 -3.36 -29.21
C GLU A 557 17.68 -4.12 -30.48
N GLU A 558 16.71 -4.82 -31.04
CA GLU A 558 16.81 -5.40 -32.36
C GLU A 558 16.75 -4.26 -33.38
N ASN A 559 17.90 -3.62 -33.63
CA ASN A 559 18.21 -2.91 -34.88
C ASN A 559 19.69 -2.51 -34.92
N ALA A 560 20.53 -3.39 -35.46
CA ALA A 560 21.78 -3.00 -36.11
C ALA A 560 21.89 -3.71 -37.45
N ILE A 561 21.37 -3.05 -38.48
CA ILE A 561 21.67 -3.39 -39.88
C ILE A 561 23.16 -3.09 -40.08
N ALA A 562 23.95 -4.14 -40.25
CA ALA A 562 25.36 -4.01 -40.61
C ALA A 562 25.50 -3.29 -41.97
N PRO A 563 26.45 -2.35 -42.13
CA PRO A 563 26.69 -1.67 -43.39
C PRO A 563 27.33 -2.63 -44.43
N PRO A 564 27.09 -2.44 -45.73
CA PRO A 564 27.63 -3.32 -46.76
C PRO A 564 29.12 -3.03 -46.98
N ILE A 565 29.94 -4.06 -46.85
CA ILE A 565 31.36 -4.04 -47.23
C ILE A 565 31.46 -4.03 -48.75
N THR A 566 32.15 -3.03 -49.28
CA THR A 566 32.51 -2.88 -50.70
C THR A 566 33.65 -3.84 -51.06
N PRO A 567 33.62 -4.54 -52.22
CA PRO A 567 34.69 -5.44 -52.62
C PRO A 567 35.73 -4.74 -53.51
N GLU A 568 37.01 -4.84 -53.15
CA GLU A 568 38.14 -4.57 -54.05
C GLU A 568 38.42 -5.76 -54.97
N MET A 569 38.68 -5.44 -56.23
CA MET A 569 39.02 -6.35 -57.34
C MET A 569 40.44 -6.88 -57.23
N GLN A 570 40.64 -8.17 -57.52
CA GLN A 570 41.77 -8.65 -58.31
C GLN A 570 41.30 -9.70 -59.33
N ASP A 571 41.67 -9.42 -60.59
CA ASP A 571 41.31 -10.11 -61.82
C ASP A 571 42.02 -11.46 -62.05
N GLN A 572 41.46 -12.18 -63.05
CA GLN A 572 42.03 -13.18 -63.97
C GLN A 572 41.82 -14.66 -63.58
N ALA A 573 41.29 -15.55 -64.42
CA ALA A 573 40.75 -15.47 -65.78
C ALA A 573 40.04 -16.81 -66.15
N ALA A 574 39.16 -16.73 -67.17
CA ALA A 574 38.65 -17.80 -68.06
C ALA A 574 37.59 -18.78 -67.48
N ALA A 575 36.45 -19.10 -68.11
CA ALA A 575 35.89 -18.81 -69.44
C ALA A 575 34.38 -19.14 -69.48
N GLU A 576 33.67 -18.51 -70.44
CA GLU A 576 32.42 -18.94 -71.14
C GLU A 576 31.09 -18.97 -70.35
N GLN A 577 30.16 -18.00 -70.58
CA GLN A 577 29.04 -18.01 -71.56
C GLN A 577 28.00 -19.11 -71.26
N GLN A 578 26.69 -18.89 -71.05
CA GLN A 578 25.70 -18.10 -71.82
C GLN A 578 24.33 -18.13 -71.09
N ASP A 579 23.49 -17.09 -71.29
CA ASP A 579 22.02 -17.07 -71.54
C ASP A 579 21.07 -17.99 -70.71
N ALA A 580 19.84 -17.64 -70.29
CA ALA A 580 18.92 -16.54 -70.55
C ALA A 580 17.62 -16.73 -69.70
N VAL A 581 16.94 -15.62 -69.38
CA VAL A 581 15.49 -15.35 -69.57
C VAL A 581 14.41 -16.11 -68.73
N VAL A 582 13.77 -15.32 -67.82
CA VAL A 582 12.31 -14.97 -67.69
C VAL A 582 11.23 -15.99 -67.21
N GLN A 583 10.49 -15.51 -66.18
CA GLN A 583 9.07 -15.63 -65.75
C GLN A 583 8.39 -16.94 -65.30
N GLU A 584 7.68 -16.77 -64.16
CA GLU A 584 6.27 -17.10 -63.80
C GLU A 584 5.52 -18.18 -64.63
N GLU A 585 4.64 -19.03 -64.12
CA GLU A 585 3.69 -18.93 -63.00
C GLU A 585 3.12 -20.33 -62.65
N SER A 586 2.55 -20.46 -61.44
CA SER A 586 1.42 -21.36 -61.06
C SER A 586 1.63 -22.87 -60.83
N GLY A 587 1.14 -23.32 -59.66
CA GLY A 587 0.16 -24.40 -59.60
C GLY A 587 0.54 -25.79 -59.04
N THR A 588 0.14 -26.02 -57.79
CA THR A 588 -0.66 -27.19 -57.30
C THR A 588 0.02 -28.35 -56.52
N ASN A 589 -0.35 -28.41 -55.23
CA ASN A 589 -0.65 -29.56 -54.34
C ASN A 589 0.14 -30.88 -54.46
N ALA A 590 1.27 -30.94 -53.73
CA ALA A 590 1.88 -32.20 -53.28
C ALA A 590 1.82 -32.43 -51.75
N MET A 591 1.30 -31.47 -50.97
CA MET A 591 1.40 -31.49 -49.50
C MET A 591 0.26 -32.23 -48.78
N LEU A 592 -0.86 -32.52 -49.47
CA LEU A 592 -2.05 -33.11 -48.85
C LEU A 592 -1.91 -34.64 -48.58
N TRP A 593 -1.07 -35.34 -49.35
CA TRP A 593 -0.87 -36.79 -49.19
C TRP A 593 0.17 -37.16 -48.13
N ILE A 594 1.03 -36.22 -47.72
CA ILE A 594 2.08 -36.45 -46.72
C ILE A 594 1.48 -36.43 -45.30
N ILE A 595 0.43 -35.64 -45.06
CA ILE A 595 -0.18 -35.49 -43.73
C ILE A 595 -0.99 -36.75 -43.34
N ILE A 596 -1.60 -37.44 -44.32
CA ILE A 596 -2.42 -38.63 -44.05
C ILE A 596 -1.56 -39.87 -43.72
N ALA A 597 -0.32 -39.93 -44.21
CA ALA A 597 0.60 -41.03 -43.92
C ALA A 597 1.27 -40.93 -42.53
N ALA A 598 1.36 -39.74 -41.93
CA ALA A 598 2.03 -39.51 -40.65
C ALA A 598 1.15 -39.80 -39.41
N GLY A 599 -0.18 -39.71 -39.54
CA GLY A 599 -1.11 -39.90 -38.42
C GLY A 599 -1.29 -41.35 -37.94
N GLY A 600 -0.97 -42.34 -38.78
CA GLY A 600 -1.19 -43.76 -38.47
C GLY A 600 -0.18 -44.38 -37.50
N ALA A 601 1.02 -43.81 -37.38
CA ALA A 601 2.11 -44.40 -36.58
C ALA A 601 2.04 -44.04 -35.08
N SER A 602 1.41 -42.92 -34.72
CA SER A 602 1.37 -42.41 -33.34
C SER A 602 0.40 -43.16 -32.43
N ILE A 603 -0.66 -43.76 -33.00
CA ILE A 603 -1.68 -44.51 -32.25
C ILE A 603 -1.15 -45.90 -31.84
N LEU A 604 -0.24 -46.48 -32.61
CA LEU A 604 0.36 -47.79 -32.32
C LEU A 604 1.41 -47.73 -31.19
N LEU A 605 2.11 -46.61 -31.01
CA LEU A 605 3.09 -46.42 -29.92
C LEU A 605 2.41 -46.17 -28.56
N LEU A 606 1.27 -45.48 -28.53
CA LEU A 606 0.51 -45.25 -27.28
C LEU A 606 -0.14 -46.53 -26.75
N ALA A 607 -0.57 -47.44 -27.62
CA ALA A 607 -1.14 -48.73 -27.20
C ALA A 607 -0.10 -49.66 -26.55
N VAL A 608 1.15 -49.65 -27.04
CA VAL A 608 2.25 -50.46 -26.47
C VAL A 608 2.75 -49.86 -25.15
N GLY A 609 2.80 -48.52 -25.04
CA GLY A 609 3.16 -47.82 -23.80
C GLY A 609 2.16 -48.03 -22.66
N GLY A 610 0.85 -47.95 -22.96
CA GLY A 610 -0.22 -48.18 -21.97
C GLY A 610 -0.27 -49.62 -21.44
N GLY A 611 0.03 -50.62 -22.29
CA GLY A 611 0.07 -52.02 -21.89
C GLY A 611 1.21 -52.35 -20.91
N TYR A 612 2.37 -51.71 -21.07
CA TYR A 612 3.52 -51.93 -20.20
C TYR A 612 3.32 -51.33 -18.79
N TRP A 613 2.66 -50.18 -18.69
CA TRP A 613 2.39 -49.51 -17.40
C TRP A 613 1.37 -50.28 -16.53
N ILE A 614 0.33 -50.84 -17.14
CA ILE A 614 -0.67 -51.67 -16.43
C ILE A 614 -0.07 -53.01 -15.99
N TYR A 615 0.84 -53.60 -16.79
CA TYR A 615 1.55 -54.83 -16.41
C TYR A 615 2.48 -54.61 -15.21
N ARG A 616 3.14 -53.44 -15.11
CA ARG A 616 4.02 -53.10 -13.98
C ARG A 616 3.24 -52.82 -12.69
N LYS A 617 2.08 -52.16 -12.78
CA LYS A 617 1.25 -51.82 -11.61
C LYS A 617 0.65 -53.06 -10.93
N ARG A 618 0.34 -54.12 -11.68
CA ARG A 618 -0.23 -55.38 -11.12
C ARG A 618 0.79 -56.32 -10.46
N ARG A 619 2.10 -56.05 -10.53
CA ARG A 619 3.13 -56.83 -9.81
C ARG A 619 3.48 -56.26 -8.43
N ILE A 620 3.03 -55.05 -8.11
CA ILE A 620 3.39 -54.37 -6.84
C ILE A 620 2.36 -54.62 -5.73
N GLU A 621 1.19 -55.20 -6.04
CA GLU A 621 0.13 -55.54 -5.05
C GLU A 621 0.12 -57.02 -4.61
N LYS A 622 1.21 -57.77 -4.82
CA LYS A 622 1.36 -59.15 -4.34
C LYS A 622 2.64 -59.32 -3.53
N GLU A 623 2.74 -58.60 -2.43
CA GLU A 623 3.44 -59.06 -1.23
C GLU A 623 2.95 -58.21 -0.05
N VAL A 624 2.82 -58.86 1.12
CA VAL A 624 2.39 -58.34 2.43
C VAL A 624 0.90 -58.55 2.79
N ARG A 625 0.64 -59.69 3.43
CA ARG A 625 -0.34 -59.85 4.53
C ARG A 625 0.12 -61.01 5.43
N GLU A 626 0.63 -60.69 6.62
CA GLU A 626 0.12 -61.11 7.94
C GLU A 626 1.13 -60.80 9.08
N PRO A 627 0.68 -60.71 10.36
CA PRO A 627 1.35 -59.95 11.43
C PRO A 627 1.93 -60.83 12.58
N VAL A 628 2.47 -60.15 13.62
CA VAL A 628 2.62 -60.54 15.06
C VAL A 628 4.07 -60.56 15.62
N ASP A 629 4.38 -59.51 16.40
CA ASP A 629 4.77 -59.47 17.85
C ASP A 629 6.12 -59.97 18.43
N THR A 630 6.58 -59.17 19.40
CA THR A 630 7.48 -59.37 20.56
C THR A 630 9.03 -59.52 20.48
N THR A 631 9.67 -58.58 21.20
CA THR A 631 10.77 -58.71 22.20
C THR A 631 12.28 -58.79 21.85
N LYS A 632 13.01 -57.85 22.50
CA LYS A 632 14.34 -57.88 23.17
C LYS A 632 15.65 -57.74 22.37
N LEU A 633 16.48 -56.78 22.85
CA LEU A 633 17.95 -56.72 23.11
C LEU A 633 18.87 -57.37 22.04
N ASP A 634 19.93 -56.75 21.50
CA ASP A 634 21.08 -56.12 22.18
C ASP A 634 22.01 -55.45 21.12
N ASP A 635 22.95 -54.63 21.60
CA ASP A 635 24.00 -53.79 20.99
C ASP A 635 24.61 -54.09 19.60
N SER A 636 24.97 -53.01 18.87
CA SER A 636 26.36 -52.78 18.41
C SER A 636 26.55 -51.40 17.77
N ASP A 637 27.67 -50.77 18.13
CA ASP A 637 28.27 -49.54 17.63
C ASP A 637 28.30 -49.36 16.10
N ASP A 638 28.09 -48.11 15.64
CA ASP A 638 28.98 -47.42 14.69
C ASP A 638 28.41 -46.02 14.34
N VAL A 639 29.12 -44.97 14.76
CA VAL A 639 28.84 -43.57 14.41
C VAL A 639 29.98 -43.07 13.49
N PRO A 640 29.68 -42.52 12.30
CA PRO A 640 30.56 -41.56 11.66
C PRO A 640 30.05 -40.14 11.90
N SER A 641 30.90 -39.36 12.55
CA SER A 641 30.86 -37.91 12.71
C SER A 641 30.81 -37.17 11.36
N LEU A 642 29.91 -36.18 11.26
CA LEU A 642 30.03 -35.07 10.31
C LEU A 642 29.92 -33.76 11.07
N GLU A 643 30.82 -32.86 10.70
CA GLU A 643 31.26 -31.65 11.38
C GLU A 643 30.15 -30.59 11.45
N GLU A 644 29.90 -30.07 12.66
CA GLU A 644 29.24 -28.79 12.87
C GLU A 644 30.26 -27.68 12.59
N SER A 645 29.96 -26.82 11.62
CA SER A 645 30.57 -25.49 11.53
C SER A 645 29.98 -24.64 12.66
N GLY A 646 30.68 -24.60 13.80
CA GLY A 646 30.40 -23.66 14.87
C GLY A 646 30.57 -22.23 14.36
N HIS A 647 29.50 -21.46 14.40
CA HIS A 647 29.55 -20.02 14.25
C HIS A 647 29.87 -19.43 15.62
N ASP A 648 30.93 -18.64 15.70
CA ASP A 648 31.47 -18.05 16.94
C ASP A 648 30.44 -17.10 17.58
N LEU A 649 29.77 -17.56 18.64
CA LEU A 649 28.89 -16.77 19.49
C LEU A 649 29.67 -15.90 20.50
N GLU A 650 30.99 -16.10 20.61
CA GLU A 650 31.83 -15.37 21.57
C GLU A 650 32.18 -13.95 21.04
N ASP A 651 32.39 -13.79 19.73
CA ASP A 651 32.72 -12.49 19.10
C ASP A 651 31.53 -11.50 19.11
N GLU A 652 30.28 -11.98 19.11
CA GLU A 652 29.07 -11.14 19.18
C GLU A 652 28.76 -10.63 20.60
N ILE A 653 29.20 -11.35 21.63
CA ILE A 653 29.01 -10.97 23.04
C ILE A 653 29.98 -9.84 23.41
N GLU A 654 31.19 -9.83 22.85
CA GLU A 654 32.23 -8.83 23.14
C GLU A 654 31.90 -7.42 22.61
N GLN A 655 31.10 -7.32 21.53
CA GLN A 655 30.65 -6.04 20.98
C GLN A 655 29.53 -5.37 21.78
N LEU A 656 28.92 -6.06 22.75
CA LEU A 656 27.86 -5.54 23.62
C LEU A 656 28.36 -4.98 24.96
N GLU A 657 29.69 -4.91 25.16
CA GLU A 657 30.34 -4.53 26.44
C GLU A 657 31.13 -3.19 26.41
N GLN A 658 31.09 -2.39 25.35
CA GLN A 658 31.82 -1.11 25.36
C GLN A 658 31.08 0.00 26.16
N PRO A 659 31.77 0.73 27.06
CA PRO A 659 31.16 1.72 27.94
C PRO A 659 30.90 3.06 27.24
N ILE A 660 29.81 3.73 27.65
CA ILE A 660 29.43 5.09 27.28
C ILE A 660 30.35 6.08 28.03
N ASP A 661 30.99 7.00 27.31
CA ASP A 661 31.75 8.11 27.89
C ASP A 661 30.80 9.08 28.63
N VAL A 662 30.99 9.20 29.95
CA VAL A 662 30.26 10.14 30.80
C VAL A 662 31.04 11.46 30.84
N ALA A 663 30.46 12.53 30.28
CA ALA A 663 30.97 13.88 30.44
C ALA A 663 30.64 14.43 31.84
N GLU A 664 31.65 15.05 32.47
CA GLU A 664 31.67 15.57 33.83
C GLU A 664 30.65 16.70 34.09
N GLU A 665 29.92 16.60 35.21
CA GLU A 665 29.33 17.77 35.89
C GLU A 665 30.35 18.39 36.86
N PRO A 666 30.45 19.73 36.96
CA PRO A 666 31.19 20.37 38.03
C PRO A 666 30.32 20.58 39.28
N SER A 667 30.80 20.05 40.39
CA SER A 667 30.35 20.30 41.76
C SER A 667 30.59 21.74 42.23
N MET A 668 29.66 22.31 42.99
CA MET A 668 29.97 23.19 44.13
C MET A 668 28.99 23.01 45.31
N MET A 669 29.57 22.58 46.44
CA MET A 669 29.19 22.84 47.84
C MET A 669 28.90 24.34 48.09
N SER A 670 28.25 24.85 49.14
CA SER A 670 27.58 24.39 50.38
C SER A 670 27.12 25.67 51.11
N GLU A 671 26.06 25.62 51.93
CA GLU A 671 25.87 26.33 53.23
C GLU A 671 24.37 26.24 53.58
N ALA A 672 23.95 25.44 54.56
CA ALA A 672 24.05 25.56 56.03
C ALA A 672 22.78 26.15 56.66
N ASP A 673 22.17 25.31 57.51
CA ASP A 673 21.35 25.59 58.72
C ASP A 673 20.20 26.60 58.69
N ASP A 674 18.98 26.13 58.97
CA ASP A 674 18.38 26.27 60.32
C ASP A 674 17.01 25.56 60.43
N MET A 675 16.88 24.73 61.49
CA MET A 675 15.78 24.64 62.49
C MET A 675 14.31 24.89 62.05
N GLU A 676 13.25 24.22 62.50
CA GLU A 676 12.97 23.30 63.61
C GLU A 676 11.46 22.94 63.56
N PHE A 677 11.14 21.70 63.97
CA PHE A 677 9.92 21.10 64.56
C PHE A 677 8.47 21.67 64.43
N GLY A 678 7.53 20.71 64.28
CA GLY A 678 6.15 20.71 64.83
C GLY A 678 5.10 20.14 63.86
N MET A 679 4.68 18.86 63.91
CA MET A 679 3.58 18.29 64.76
C MET A 679 2.38 19.27 64.88
N GLU A 680 1.12 18.97 64.59
CA GLU A 680 0.22 17.79 64.68
C GLU A 680 -1.09 18.20 63.92
N GLU A 681 -1.74 17.34 63.13
CA GLU A 681 -2.87 16.45 63.47
C GLU A 681 -4.30 17.06 63.23
N GLU A 682 -5.09 16.26 62.49
CA GLU A 682 -6.56 16.12 62.37
C GLU A 682 -7.54 17.32 62.48
N ALA A 683 -8.45 17.43 61.49
CA ALA A 683 -9.86 17.02 61.62
C ALA A 683 -10.76 17.61 60.50
N GLU A 684 -11.54 16.74 59.83
CA GLU A 684 -12.75 17.08 59.06
C GLU A 684 -13.93 17.48 60.01
N PRO A 685 -15.20 17.64 59.57
CA PRO A 685 -15.81 18.12 58.31
C PRO A 685 -16.89 19.21 58.56
N LYS A 686 -17.46 19.83 57.49
CA LYS A 686 -18.93 19.99 57.29
C LYS A 686 -19.34 20.81 56.06
N LYS A 687 -20.11 20.12 55.21
CA LYS A 687 -21.30 20.45 54.40
C LYS A 687 -21.96 21.85 54.38
N GLU A 688 -22.61 22.04 53.21
CA GLU A 688 -23.78 22.89 52.87
C GLU A 688 -23.45 24.40 52.70
N GLU A 689 -23.93 25.15 51.71
CA GLU A 689 -25.16 25.07 50.91
C GLU A 689 -25.04 26.02 49.68
N ASP A 690 -26.01 25.89 48.77
CA ASP A 690 -26.22 26.63 47.51
C ASP A 690 -26.01 28.16 47.54
N ALA A 691 -25.47 28.70 46.44
CA ALA A 691 -25.89 29.98 45.87
C ALA A 691 -25.38 30.16 44.43
N GLU A 692 -26.30 30.24 43.47
CA GLU A 692 -26.07 30.83 42.14
C GLU A 692 -25.58 32.28 42.26
N PRO A 693 -24.86 32.78 41.24
CA PRO A 693 -25.13 34.14 40.80
C PRO A 693 -25.30 34.30 39.27
N PRO A 694 -25.84 35.44 38.83
CA PRO A 694 -26.61 35.58 37.59
C PRO A 694 -25.81 36.14 36.40
N MET A 695 -26.47 36.13 35.25
CA MET A 695 -26.08 36.77 33.99
C MET A 695 -25.93 38.30 34.05
N SER A 696 -25.08 38.78 33.11
CA SER A 696 -25.06 40.09 32.43
C SER A 696 -24.30 41.26 33.07
N SER A 697 -23.19 41.69 32.45
CA SER A 697 -23.15 42.88 31.57
C SER A 697 -21.74 43.13 30.98
N SER A 698 -21.74 43.81 29.84
CA SER A 698 -20.61 44.27 29.03
C SER A 698 -19.67 45.24 29.76
N ASP A 699 -18.38 45.20 29.45
CA ASP A 699 -17.71 46.34 28.81
C ASP A 699 -16.32 45.95 28.25
N SER A 700 -15.98 46.71 27.22
CA SER A 700 -14.84 46.66 26.31
C SER A 700 -13.48 46.96 26.94
N GLU A 701 -12.45 46.23 26.53
CA GLU A 701 -11.07 46.72 26.53
C GLU A 701 -10.44 46.53 25.14
N GLU A 702 -10.05 47.67 24.55
CA GLU A 702 -9.21 47.78 23.36
C GLU A 702 -7.83 47.17 23.67
N THR A 703 -7.37 46.27 22.81
CA THR A 703 -5.98 45.78 22.82
C THR A 703 -5.28 46.31 21.58
N ASP A 704 -4.14 46.97 21.81
CA ASP A 704 -3.32 47.69 20.84
C ASP A 704 -2.87 46.78 19.68
N ALA A 705 -3.46 47.02 18.50
CA ALA A 705 -3.15 46.32 17.26
C ALA A 705 -1.76 46.66 16.69
N GLU A 706 -1.08 47.70 17.18
CA GLU A 706 0.26 48.07 16.71
C GLU A 706 1.37 47.18 17.32
N ALA A 707 1.18 46.65 18.53
CA ALA A 707 2.19 45.79 19.17
C ALA A 707 2.28 44.39 18.52
N LEU A 708 1.17 43.88 17.98
CA LEU A 708 1.10 42.59 17.27
C LEU A 708 1.68 42.68 15.85
N ALA A 709 1.66 43.85 15.22
CA ALA A 709 2.21 44.03 13.87
C ALA A 709 3.74 44.01 13.87
N ASP A 710 4.37 44.60 14.88
CA ASP A 710 5.84 44.63 15.02
C ASP A 710 6.41 43.24 15.39
N GLU A 711 5.67 42.43 16.15
CA GLU A 711 6.06 41.06 16.50
C GLU A 711 5.98 40.10 15.30
N ILE A 712 5.02 40.30 14.39
CA ILE A 712 4.90 39.53 13.14
C ILE A 712 5.98 39.92 12.12
N LEU A 713 6.35 41.20 12.04
CA LEU A 713 7.43 41.68 11.16
C LEU A 713 8.80 41.16 11.62
N ALA A 714 9.08 41.16 12.93
CA ALA A 714 10.33 40.62 13.48
C ALA A 714 10.45 39.09 13.31
N SER A 715 9.32 38.37 13.33
CA SER A 715 9.27 36.93 13.09
C SER A 715 9.52 36.57 11.61
N ASN A 716 9.09 37.41 10.68
CA ASN A 716 9.30 37.21 9.24
C ASN A 716 10.72 37.56 8.76
N GLU A 717 11.44 38.47 9.43
CA GLU A 717 12.86 38.72 9.12
C GLU A 717 13.75 37.56 9.59
N LYS A 718 13.41 36.88 10.69
CA LYS A 718 14.15 35.72 11.18
C LYS A 718 13.97 34.45 10.34
N ALA A 719 12.90 34.38 9.54
CA ALA A 719 12.66 33.28 8.61
C ALA A 719 13.41 33.44 7.28
N LYS A 720 13.98 34.61 7.00
CA LYS A 720 14.64 34.91 5.72
C LYS A 720 16.14 34.61 5.68
N ASP A 721 16.74 34.41 6.85
CA ASP A 721 18.18 34.12 7.00
C ASP A 721 18.47 32.61 7.25
N MET A 722 17.46 31.74 7.15
CA MET A 722 17.62 30.27 7.25
C MET A 722 17.45 29.53 5.90
N ASP A 723 17.32 30.27 4.80
CA ASP A 723 17.15 29.71 3.45
C ASP A 723 18.48 29.38 2.72
N ASP A 724 19.64 29.61 3.35
CA ASP A 724 20.95 29.47 2.68
C ASP A 724 21.82 28.29 3.17
N GLU A 725 21.26 27.31 3.89
CA GLU A 725 22.03 26.14 4.37
C GLU A 725 21.30 24.80 4.22
N PHE A 726 20.78 24.47 3.02
CA PHE A 726 20.55 23.07 2.63
C PHE A 726 20.91 22.85 1.16
N ASN A 727 21.89 21.98 0.95
CA ASN A 727 22.63 21.76 -0.29
C ASN A 727 21.75 21.13 -1.40
N LEU A 728 21.81 21.70 -2.61
CA LEU A 728 21.02 21.33 -3.81
C LEU A 728 21.62 20.14 -4.59
N GLU A 729 22.36 19.25 -3.94
CA GLU A 729 23.09 18.14 -4.59
C GLU A 729 22.40 16.76 -4.45
N ASP A 730 21.27 16.64 -3.73
CA ASP A 730 20.57 15.35 -3.55
C ASP A 730 19.56 14.98 -4.64
N PHE A 731 19.43 15.81 -5.68
CA PHE A 731 18.57 15.54 -6.84
C PHE A 731 19.34 15.66 -8.15
N ASP A 732 20.44 14.91 -8.27
CA ASP A 732 21.06 14.69 -9.57
C ASP A 732 20.47 13.44 -10.25
N ILE A 733 19.88 13.65 -11.43
CA ILE A 733 19.37 12.60 -12.34
C ILE A 733 19.91 12.86 -13.76
N SER A 734 21.11 13.42 -13.89
CA SER A 734 21.78 13.47 -15.18
C SER A 734 23.28 13.30 -15.02
N ASP A 735 23.75 12.05 -15.09
CA ASP A 735 25.09 11.76 -15.59
C ASP A 735 25.17 10.34 -16.15
N THR A 736 24.80 10.23 -17.42
CA THR A 736 25.33 9.19 -18.32
C THR A 736 25.54 9.83 -19.69
N ASP A 737 26.68 10.48 -19.87
CA ASP A 737 27.26 10.70 -21.19
C ASP A 737 28.77 10.45 -21.10
N ASP A 738 29.14 9.19 -21.28
CA ASP A 738 30.52 8.75 -21.45
C ASP A 738 30.67 8.21 -22.87
N LEU A 739 30.86 9.11 -23.85
CA LEU A 739 31.35 8.76 -25.18
C LEU A 739 32.30 9.85 -25.73
N PRO A 740 33.35 9.46 -26.49
CA PRO A 740 34.57 10.23 -26.61
C PRO A 740 34.50 11.33 -27.67
N ALA A 741 35.09 12.50 -27.35
CA ALA A 741 35.26 13.61 -28.27
C ALA A 741 36.13 13.21 -29.48
N GLY A 742 35.51 13.26 -30.67
CA GLY A 742 36.20 13.25 -31.96
C GLY A 742 36.90 14.59 -32.21
N SER A 743 38.13 14.51 -32.70
CA SER A 743 39.00 15.60 -33.07
C SER A 743 38.46 16.44 -34.24
N GLU A 744 38.31 17.75 -34.04
CA GLU A 744 38.29 18.73 -35.13
C GLU A 744 39.70 19.31 -35.33
N ASP A 745 40.25 19.06 -36.53
CA ASP A 745 41.36 19.80 -37.10
C ASP A 745 40.84 21.12 -37.70
N GLU A 746 41.26 22.26 -37.15
CA GLU A 746 41.38 23.51 -37.91
C GLU A 746 42.84 23.67 -38.38
N ASP A 747 43.08 23.67 -39.70
CA ASP A 747 43.71 24.83 -40.35
C ASP A 747 43.93 24.70 -41.87
N LYS A 748 43.55 25.79 -42.55
CA LYS A 748 44.16 26.42 -43.75
C LYS A 748 43.82 25.94 -45.18
N LYS A 749 43.14 26.90 -45.85
CA LYS A 749 43.13 27.33 -47.26
C LYS A 749 41.97 26.92 -48.15
#